data_AF-A0A3G2IBP1-F1
#
_entry.id   AF-A0A3G2IBP1-F1
#
_cell.length_a   1.000
_cell.length_b   1.000
_cell.length_c   1.000
_cell.angle_alpha   90.00
_cell.angle_beta   90.00
_cell.angle_gamma   90.00
#
_symmetry.space_group_name_H-M   'P 1'
#
loop_
_entity.id
_entity.type
_entity.pdbx_description
1 polymer ?
#
loop_
_entity_poly.entity_id
_entity_poly.type
_entity_poly.pdbx_seq_one_letter_code
_entity_poly.pdbx_strand_id
1 'polypeptide(L)'
;MDISDFYQTFFDEADELLADMEQHLLNLVPEAPDSEQLNAIFRAAHSIKGGAGTFGFSILQETTHLMENLLDEARRGEMQLNTDIINLFLETKDIMQEQLDAYKNSQEPDAESFDYICKALRQLALEAKGEAPTQATKLTVVEKETVETAPASDGYLRIAITGLKASERSLLLEELSNLGTISDVEQGESSVTATLETTVCADDISAVLCFVIEPEQIEFLPLVASGTAEEVAEVVAAETPVAVAVNAEQPVAAVAPPVAPRSERESKPPRVSESSSIRVAVEKVDQLINLVGELVITQSMLAQRSNELDPVEHGELITSMGQLQRNARDLQESVMSIRMMPMEYVFSRFPRLVRDLAGKLGKQVELTLQGSSTELDKSLIERIIDPLTHLVRNSLDHGIESPEKRHAAGKSAVGNLILSAEHQGGNICIEVSDDGAGLNRERILAKALSQGMAVHENMSDDEVGMLIFAPGFSTAEQVTDVSGRGVGMDVVKRNIQEMGGHVEIKSQANVGTTIRIMLPLTLAILDGMSVKVCDEVFILPLNAVMESLQPKEDDLHPLAGGERVLEVRGEYLPLVELWKVFDVTGAKTEATQGIVVILQSAGRRYALLVDQLIGQHQVVVKNLESNYRKVPGISAATILGDGSVALIVDVSALQGLNREQRMAGHAA
;
A
#
# COMPACT_ATOMS: atom_id res chain seq x y z
N MET A 1 -22.05 -11.30 -17.83
CA MET A 1 -20.88 -11.12 -16.96
C MET A 1 -19.72 -11.79 -17.67
N ASP A 2 -18.60 -11.08 -17.80
CA ASP A 2 -17.43 -11.58 -18.52
C ASP A 2 -16.63 -12.50 -17.60
N ILE A 3 -16.04 -13.57 -18.13
CA ILE A 3 -15.23 -14.53 -17.34
C ILE A 3 -14.02 -13.82 -16.71
N SER A 4 -13.55 -12.73 -17.31
CA SER A 4 -12.50 -11.86 -16.75
C SER A 4 -12.83 -11.27 -15.38
N ASP A 5 -14.09 -10.98 -15.09
CA ASP A 5 -14.51 -10.38 -13.81
C ASP A 5 -14.35 -11.38 -12.65
N PHE A 6 -14.52 -12.68 -12.93
CA PHE A 6 -14.34 -13.76 -11.96
C PHE A 6 -12.86 -14.02 -11.65
N TYR A 7 -12.00 -13.95 -12.67
CA TYR A 7 -10.55 -14.05 -12.46
C TYR A 7 -10.05 -12.94 -11.54
N GLN A 8 -10.46 -11.69 -11.80
CA GLN A 8 -10.03 -10.56 -10.97
C GLN A 8 -10.48 -10.73 -9.51
N THR A 9 -11.73 -11.15 -9.30
CA THR A 9 -12.26 -11.37 -7.95
C THR A 9 -11.48 -12.45 -7.21
N PHE A 10 -11.15 -13.57 -7.88
CA PHE A 10 -10.32 -14.62 -7.30
C PHE A 10 -8.91 -14.12 -6.96
N PHE A 11 -8.28 -13.36 -7.86
CA PHE A 11 -6.93 -12.85 -7.63
C PHE A 11 -6.87 -11.89 -6.44
N ASP A 12 -7.85 -10.99 -6.32
CA ASP A 12 -7.94 -10.06 -5.20
C ASP A 12 -8.19 -10.82 -3.88
N GLU A 13 -9.07 -11.84 -3.89
CA GLU A 13 -9.34 -12.69 -2.72
C GLU A 13 -8.12 -13.53 -2.33
N ALA A 14 -7.42 -14.11 -3.29
CA ALA A 14 -6.21 -14.89 -3.03
C ALA A 14 -5.09 -14.02 -2.44
N ASP A 15 -4.93 -12.76 -2.88
CA ASP A 15 -3.99 -11.81 -2.27
C ASP A 15 -4.33 -11.53 -0.80
N GLU A 16 -5.60 -11.28 -0.49
CA GLU A 16 -6.07 -11.06 0.88
C GLU A 16 -5.80 -12.30 1.75
N LEU A 17 -6.17 -13.49 1.27
CA LEU A 17 -5.97 -14.75 2.00
C LEU A 17 -4.48 -15.09 2.21
N LEU A 18 -3.62 -14.82 1.22
CA LEU A 18 -2.18 -14.99 1.35
C LEU A 18 -1.59 -14.03 2.41
N ALA A 19 -2.06 -12.78 2.44
CA ALA A 19 -1.64 -11.80 3.44
C ALA A 19 -2.09 -12.18 4.86
N ASP A 20 -3.34 -12.60 5.03
CA ASP A 20 -3.89 -13.08 6.31
C ASP A 20 -3.11 -14.32 6.79
N MET A 21 -2.84 -15.26 5.89
CA MET A 21 -2.07 -16.46 6.20
C MET A 21 -0.65 -16.12 6.68
N GLU A 22 0.03 -15.16 6.06
CA GLU A 22 1.34 -14.68 6.50
C GLU A 22 1.28 -14.06 7.90
N GLN A 23 0.30 -13.20 8.17
CA GLN A 23 0.12 -12.58 9.48
C GLN A 23 -0.11 -13.63 10.57
N HIS A 24 -0.93 -14.64 10.31
CA HIS A 24 -1.15 -15.72 11.26
C HIS A 24 0.10 -16.58 11.46
N LEU A 25 0.84 -16.91 10.39
CA LEU A 25 2.10 -17.67 10.48
C LEU A 25 3.18 -16.93 11.29
N LEU A 26 3.29 -15.61 11.13
CA LEU A 26 4.28 -14.79 11.85
C LEU A 26 3.97 -14.68 13.36
N ASN A 27 2.70 -14.69 13.73
CA ASN A 27 2.25 -14.58 15.11
C ASN A 27 2.16 -15.94 15.83
N LEU A 28 2.24 -17.04 15.10
CA LEU A 28 2.11 -18.39 15.64
C LEU A 28 3.32 -18.75 16.50
N VAL A 29 3.07 -19.21 17.73
CA VAL A 29 4.11 -19.73 18.62
C VAL A 29 4.30 -21.22 18.36
N PRO A 30 5.46 -21.70 17.84
CA PRO A 30 5.61 -23.09 17.40
C PRO A 30 5.44 -24.12 18.53
N GLU A 31 5.91 -23.79 19.74
CA GLU A 31 5.88 -24.70 20.90
C GLU A 31 4.48 -24.87 21.51
N ALA A 32 3.56 -23.95 21.22
CA ALA A 32 2.19 -23.93 21.73
C ALA A 32 1.27 -23.21 20.73
N PRO A 33 1.02 -23.82 19.55
CA PRO A 33 0.28 -23.15 18.50
C PRO A 33 -1.18 -22.94 18.93
N ASP A 34 -1.68 -21.73 18.71
CA ASP A 34 -3.09 -21.44 18.93
C ASP A 34 -3.94 -22.16 17.87
N SER A 35 -4.89 -22.98 18.34
CA SER A 35 -5.80 -23.73 17.48
C SER A 35 -6.63 -22.81 16.57
N GLU A 36 -7.00 -21.61 17.04
CA GLU A 36 -7.79 -20.67 16.23
C GLU A 36 -6.95 -20.12 15.07
N GLN A 37 -5.69 -19.75 15.33
CA GLN A 37 -4.74 -19.29 14.31
C GLN A 37 -4.43 -20.39 13.30
N LEU A 38 -4.20 -21.63 13.73
CA LEU A 38 -3.99 -22.76 12.82
C LEU A 38 -5.20 -23.04 11.94
N ASN A 39 -6.41 -22.94 12.50
CA ASN A 39 -7.64 -23.08 11.72
C ASN A 39 -7.80 -21.93 10.70
N ALA A 40 -7.40 -20.71 11.04
CA ALA A 40 -7.43 -19.57 10.12
C ALA A 40 -6.47 -19.77 8.92
N ILE A 41 -5.21 -20.18 9.20
CA ILE A 41 -4.21 -20.50 8.18
C ILE A 41 -4.73 -21.61 7.25
N PHE A 42 -5.30 -22.67 7.82
CA PHE A 42 -5.85 -23.78 7.03
C PHE A 42 -7.02 -23.34 6.14
N ARG A 43 -7.94 -22.51 6.65
CA ARG A 43 -9.07 -21.99 5.86
C ARG A 43 -8.57 -21.16 4.67
N ALA A 44 -7.56 -20.32 4.88
CA ALA A 44 -6.96 -19.52 3.80
C ALA A 44 -6.38 -20.42 2.70
N ALA A 45 -5.55 -21.41 3.08
CA ALA A 45 -5.00 -22.37 2.13
C ALA A 45 -6.11 -23.17 1.40
N HIS A 46 -7.12 -23.66 2.12
CA HIS A 46 -8.21 -24.43 1.54
C HIS A 46 -9.02 -23.62 0.50
N SER A 47 -9.33 -22.36 0.81
CA SER A 47 -10.02 -21.46 -0.12
C SER A 47 -9.19 -21.15 -1.37
N ILE A 48 -7.88 -20.89 -1.21
CA ILE A 48 -6.97 -20.67 -2.36
C ILE A 48 -6.92 -21.91 -3.26
N LYS A 49 -6.83 -23.12 -2.69
CA LYS A 49 -6.85 -24.37 -3.45
C LYS A 49 -8.16 -24.51 -4.25
N GLY A 50 -9.30 -24.24 -3.61
CA GLY A 50 -10.62 -24.33 -4.25
C GLY A 50 -10.77 -23.37 -5.43
N GLY A 51 -10.37 -22.11 -5.25
CA GLY A 51 -10.35 -21.12 -6.32
C GLY A 51 -9.38 -21.49 -7.44
N ALA A 52 -8.13 -21.87 -7.10
CA ALA A 52 -7.14 -22.30 -8.08
C ALA A 52 -7.63 -23.50 -8.93
N GLY A 53 -8.31 -24.46 -8.31
CA GLY A 53 -8.91 -25.60 -9.02
C GLY A 53 -10.06 -25.20 -9.95
N THR A 54 -10.91 -24.26 -9.52
CA THR A 54 -12.03 -23.75 -10.32
C THR A 54 -11.57 -23.04 -11.59
N PHE A 55 -10.47 -22.29 -11.50
CA PHE A 55 -9.90 -21.52 -12.62
C PHE A 55 -8.80 -22.27 -13.40
N GLY A 56 -8.45 -23.51 -13.02
CA GLY A 56 -7.48 -24.34 -13.74
C GLY A 56 -6.00 -23.98 -13.47
N PHE A 57 -5.71 -23.26 -12.39
CA PHE A 57 -4.35 -22.91 -11.97
C PHE A 57 -3.67 -24.08 -11.26
N SER A 58 -3.33 -25.12 -12.03
CA SER A 58 -2.82 -26.40 -11.54
C SER A 58 -1.58 -26.29 -10.64
N ILE A 59 -0.61 -25.41 -10.96
CA ILE A 59 0.62 -25.24 -10.18
C ILE A 59 0.31 -24.65 -8.80
N LEU A 60 -0.54 -23.62 -8.76
CA LEU A 60 -0.97 -22.99 -7.51
C LEU A 60 -1.82 -23.97 -6.67
N GLN A 61 -2.72 -24.71 -7.33
CA GLN A 61 -3.53 -25.73 -6.68
C GLN A 61 -2.67 -26.83 -6.04
N GLU A 62 -1.65 -27.33 -6.74
CA GLU A 62 -0.77 -28.39 -6.22
C GLU A 62 0.09 -27.90 -5.05
N THR A 63 0.67 -26.71 -5.16
CA THR A 63 1.46 -26.09 -4.08
C THR A 63 0.61 -25.92 -2.82
N THR A 64 -0.59 -25.36 -2.98
CA THR A 64 -1.53 -25.13 -1.87
C THR A 64 -2.00 -26.43 -1.24
N HIS A 65 -2.28 -27.45 -2.06
CA HIS A 65 -2.69 -28.77 -1.56
C HIS A 65 -1.61 -29.44 -0.71
N LEU A 66 -0.33 -29.34 -1.09
CA LEU A 66 0.76 -29.89 -0.27
C LEU A 66 0.88 -29.18 1.08
N MET A 67 0.76 -27.85 1.08
CA MET A 67 0.76 -27.04 2.31
C MET A 67 -0.44 -27.37 3.21
N GLU A 68 -1.64 -27.46 2.63
CA GLU A 68 -2.87 -27.79 3.35
C GLU A 68 -2.78 -29.15 4.07
N ASN A 69 -2.20 -30.18 3.43
CA ASN A 69 -2.02 -31.49 4.05
C ASN A 69 -1.13 -31.43 5.29
N LEU A 70 -0.01 -30.69 5.23
CA LEU A 70 0.89 -30.51 6.38
C LEU A 70 0.22 -29.70 7.50
N LEU A 71 -0.58 -28.70 7.15
CA LEU A 71 -1.38 -27.95 8.11
C LEU A 71 -2.44 -28.82 8.78
N ASP A 72 -3.05 -29.76 8.06
CA ASP A 72 -4.01 -30.71 8.63
C ASP A 72 -3.34 -31.68 9.63
N GLU A 73 -2.15 -32.21 9.27
CA GLU A 73 -1.34 -33.04 10.17
C GLU A 73 -0.95 -32.27 11.46
N ALA A 74 -0.60 -30.98 11.32
CA ALA A 74 -0.32 -30.11 12.47
C ALA A 74 -1.59 -29.85 13.34
N ARG A 75 -2.76 -29.64 12.72
CA ARG A 75 -4.04 -29.43 13.43
C ARG A 75 -4.49 -30.66 14.22
N ARG A 76 -4.23 -31.85 13.69
CA ARG A 76 -4.52 -33.14 14.36
C ARG A 76 -3.52 -33.48 15.46
N GLY A 77 -2.45 -32.70 15.60
CA GLY A 77 -1.36 -32.96 16.55
C GLY A 77 -0.45 -34.11 16.13
N GLU A 78 -0.52 -34.53 14.86
CA GLU A 78 0.32 -35.60 14.28
C GLU A 78 1.72 -35.07 13.91
N MET A 79 1.84 -33.75 13.68
CA MET A 79 3.09 -33.06 13.36
C MET A 79 3.34 -31.92 14.37
N GLN A 80 4.49 -31.94 15.06
CA GLN A 80 4.90 -30.83 15.92
C GLN A 80 5.51 -29.70 15.09
N LEU A 81 5.02 -28.48 15.29
CA LEU A 81 5.56 -27.29 14.63
C LEU A 81 6.85 -26.84 15.32
N ASN A 82 7.81 -26.42 14.49
CA ASN A 82 9.05 -25.78 14.94
C ASN A 82 9.34 -24.57 14.06
N THR A 83 10.38 -23.79 14.39
CA THR A 83 10.71 -22.58 13.63
C THR A 83 11.06 -22.85 12.17
N ASP A 84 11.70 -23.97 11.86
CA ASP A 84 12.08 -24.32 10.49
C ASP A 84 10.85 -24.63 9.62
N ILE A 85 9.85 -25.31 10.19
CA ILE A 85 8.56 -25.58 9.54
C ILE A 85 7.80 -24.28 9.26
N ILE A 86 7.74 -23.37 10.23
CA ILE A 86 7.08 -22.07 10.04
C ILE A 86 7.78 -21.25 8.95
N ASN A 87 9.11 -21.25 8.94
CA ASN A 87 9.87 -20.59 7.88
C ASN A 87 9.57 -21.21 6.50
N LEU A 88 9.45 -22.53 6.42
CA LEU A 88 9.08 -23.21 5.16
C LEU A 88 7.65 -22.87 4.72
N PHE A 89 6.70 -22.74 5.63
CA PHE A 89 5.34 -22.29 5.30
C PHE A 89 5.32 -20.84 4.81
N LEU A 90 6.13 -19.96 5.40
CA LEU A 90 6.30 -18.60 4.92
C LEU A 90 6.97 -18.55 3.53
N GLU A 91 7.98 -19.38 3.29
CA GLU A 91 8.59 -19.53 1.96
C GLU A 91 7.61 -20.09 0.92
N THR A 92 6.75 -21.05 1.33
CA THR A 92 5.69 -21.58 0.48
C THR A 92 4.67 -20.52 0.12
N LYS A 93 4.26 -19.70 1.09
CA LYS A 93 3.38 -18.56 0.86
C LYS A 93 3.98 -17.59 -0.15
N ASP A 94 5.28 -17.29 -0.06
CA ASP A 94 5.96 -16.38 -0.99
C ASP A 94 5.94 -16.93 -2.42
N ILE A 95 6.22 -18.22 -2.59
CA ILE A 95 6.15 -18.88 -3.90
C ILE A 95 4.71 -18.93 -4.43
N MET A 96 3.72 -19.15 -3.57
CA MET A 96 2.30 -19.06 -3.95
C MET A 96 1.94 -17.63 -4.42
N GLN A 97 2.49 -16.59 -3.79
CA GLN A 97 2.31 -15.20 -4.24
C GLN A 97 2.94 -14.98 -5.63
N GLU A 98 4.16 -15.47 -5.85
CA GLU A 98 4.82 -15.39 -7.16
C GLU A 98 4.03 -16.13 -8.25
N GLN A 99 3.51 -17.32 -7.94
CA GLN A 99 2.64 -18.08 -8.84
C GLN A 99 1.36 -17.30 -9.18
N LEU A 100 0.72 -16.71 -8.17
CA LEU A 100 -0.48 -15.90 -8.35
C LEU A 100 -0.21 -14.67 -9.25
N ASP A 101 0.89 -13.97 -9.01
CA ASP A 101 1.29 -12.80 -9.80
C ASP A 101 1.67 -13.17 -11.23
N ALA A 102 2.29 -14.33 -11.46
CA ALA A 102 2.51 -14.86 -12.81
C ALA A 102 1.17 -15.07 -13.54
N TYR A 103 0.19 -15.69 -12.89
CA TYR A 103 -1.13 -15.90 -13.48
C TYR A 103 -1.89 -14.58 -13.75
N LYS A 104 -1.83 -13.59 -12.85
CA LYS A 104 -2.38 -12.24 -13.10
C LYS A 104 -1.79 -11.61 -14.35
N ASN A 105 -0.50 -11.81 -14.58
CA ASN A 105 0.22 -11.28 -15.74
C ASN A 105 0.11 -12.18 -16.99
N SER A 106 -0.72 -13.23 -16.97
CA SER A 106 -0.86 -14.22 -18.04
C SER A 106 0.47 -14.90 -18.42
N GLN A 107 1.33 -15.12 -17.42
CA GLN A 107 2.60 -15.83 -17.53
C GLN A 107 2.51 -17.19 -16.83
N GLU A 108 3.37 -18.13 -17.22
CA GLU A 108 3.54 -19.38 -16.47
C GLU A 108 4.43 -19.12 -15.24
N PRO A 109 4.07 -19.68 -14.07
CA PRO A 109 4.92 -19.61 -12.89
C PRO A 109 6.30 -20.24 -13.09
N ASP A 110 7.28 -19.79 -12.30
CA ASP A 110 8.64 -20.32 -12.39
C ASP A 110 8.71 -21.80 -11.98
N ALA A 111 9.16 -22.62 -12.92
CA ALA A 111 9.20 -24.07 -12.77
C ALA A 111 10.25 -24.50 -11.74
N GLU A 112 11.37 -23.79 -11.60
CA GLU A 112 12.42 -24.14 -10.64
C GLU A 112 11.98 -23.90 -9.19
N SER A 113 11.38 -22.75 -8.91
CA SER A 113 10.79 -22.41 -7.61
C SER A 113 9.67 -23.38 -7.22
N PHE A 114 8.77 -23.72 -8.15
CA PHE A 114 7.72 -24.72 -7.92
C PHE A 114 8.29 -26.10 -7.58
N ASP A 115 9.24 -26.60 -8.37
CA ASP A 115 9.85 -27.91 -8.16
C ASP A 115 10.59 -28.00 -6.81
N TYR A 116 11.26 -26.90 -6.43
CA TYR A 116 11.96 -26.78 -5.16
C TYR A 116 10.99 -26.84 -3.98
N ILE A 117 9.92 -26.03 -3.98
CA ILE A 117 9.01 -25.97 -2.82
C ILE A 117 8.21 -27.26 -2.67
N CYS A 118 7.77 -27.86 -3.77
CA CYS A 118 7.08 -29.15 -3.73
C CYS A 118 7.98 -30.26 -3.17
N LYS A 119 9.28 -30.25 -3.50
CA LYS A 119 10.24 -31.20 -2.91
C LYS A 119 10.43 -30.95 -1.42
N ALA A 120 10.57 -29.70 -1.00
CA ALA A 120 10.73 -29.33 0.41
C ALA A 120 9.51 -29.74 1.26
N LEU A 121 8.30 -29.44 0.80
CA LEU A 121 7.05 -29.81 1.49
C LEU A 121 6.85 -31.34 1.55
N ARG A 122 7.14 -32.06 0.45
CA ARG A 122 7.07 -33.53 0.45
C ARG A 122 8.11 -34.18 1.37
N GLN A 123 9.32 -33.62 1.42
CA GLN A 123 10.37 -34.10 2.33
C GLN A 123 9.94 -33.92 3.79
N LEU A 124 9.33 -32.77 4.12
CA LEU A 124 8.81 -32.52 5.45
C LEU A 124 7.67 -33.49 5.82
N ALA A 125 6.76 -33.79 4.87
CA ALA A 125 5.69 -34.76 5.08
C ALA A 125 6.21 -36.18 5.36
N LEU A 126 7.31 -36.58 4.73
CA LEU A 126 7.98 -37.87 4.97
C LEU A 126 8.65 -37.91 6.34
N GLU A 127 9.30 -36.81 6.73
CA GLU A 127 9.95 -36.67 8.03
C GLU A 127 8.93 -36.67 9.19
N ALA A 128 7.78 -36.01 9.01
CA ALA A 128 6.66 -36.03 9.95
C ALA A 128 6.08 -37.45 10.16
N LYS A 129 6.12 -38.29 9.11
CA LYS A 129 5.67 -39.69 9.15
C LYS A 129 6.70 -40.68 9.71
N GLY A 130 7.91 -40.21 10.07
CA GLY A 130 8.95 -41.04 10.67
C GLY A 130 9.66 -41.99 9.69
N GLU A 131 9.55 -41.74 8.38
CA GLU A 131 10.24 -42.53 7.35
C GLU A 131 11.56 -41.84 6.95
N ALA A 132 12.70 -42.42 7.35
CA ALA A 132 14.01 -41.92 6.96
C ALA A 132 14.25 -42.04 5.43
N PRO A 133 14.93 -41.07 4.79
CA PRO A 133 15.09 -41.06 3.35
C PRO A 133 16.09 -42.14 2.92
N THR A 134 15.62 -43.14 2.17
CA THR A 134 16.51 -44.10 1.51
C THR A 134 16.72 -43.65 0.06
N GLN A 135 17.98 -43.50 -0.33
CA GLN A 135 18.44 -43.00 -1.62
C GLN A 135 17.84 -43.71 -2.84
N ALA A 136 17.51 -42.88 -3.83
CA ALA A 136 17.57 -43.09 -5.28
C ALA A 136 17.55 -44.55 -5.78
N THR A 137 16.39 -45.01 -6.25
CA THR A 137 16.33 -46.08 -7.26
C THR A 137 15.53 -45.59 -8.46
N LYS A 138 16.12 -45.85 -9.63
CA LYS A 138 15.81 -45.33 -10.97
C LYS A 138 14.35 -45.51 -11.40
N LEU A 139 13.89 -44.54 -12.20
CA LEU A 139 12.73 -44.66 -13.09
C LEU A 139 12.75 -45.99 -13.86
N THR A 140 11.69 -46.76 -13.67
CA THR A 140 11.19 -47.71 -14.67
C THR A 140 9.68 -47.51 -14.78
N VAL A 141 9.28 -47.06 -15.97
CA VAL A 141 7.90 -47.02 -16.46
C VAL A 141 7.34 -48.44 -16.44
N VAL A 142 6.26 -48.67 -15.69
CA VAL A 142 5.32 -49.77 -15.96
C VAL A 142 3.91 -49.29 -15.64
N GLU A 143 3.02 -49.71 -16.54
CA GLU A 143 1.61 -49.38 -16.70
C GLU A 143 0.74 -49.54 -15.45
N LYS A 144 -0.30 -48.73 -15.47
CA LYS A 144 -1.44 -48.69 -14.56
C LYS A 144 -2.19 -50.03 -14.64
N GLU A 145 -2.17 -50.81 -13.57
CA GLU A 145 -3.17 -51.85 -13.33
C GLU A 145 -4.00 -51.48 -12.10
N THR A 146 -5.29 -51.49 -12.34
CA THR A 146 -6.45 -51.23 -11.48
C THR A 146 -6.46 -52.04 -10.19
N VAL A 147 -6.83 -51.39 -9.09
CA VAL A 147 -7.50 -52.04 -7.96
C VAL A 147 -8.84 -51.35 -7.72
N GLU A 148 -9.84 -52.19 -7.63
CA GLU A 148 -11.28 -51.98 -7.65
C GLU A 148 -11.82 -51.82 -6.22
N THR A 149 -12.70 -50.83 -5.99
CA THR A 149 -13.60 -50.80 -4.83
C THR A 149 -14.98 -50.26 -5.22
N ALA A 150 -15.92 -51.21 -5.39
CA ALA A 150 -17.39 -51.19 -5.18
C ALA A 150 -18.29 -50.11 -5.85
N PRO A 151 -19.52 -50.47 -6.25
CA PRO A 151 -20.20 -49.87 -7.40
C PRO A 151 -20.92 -48.55 -7.12
N ALA A 152 -20.97 -47.71 -8.15
CA ALA A 152 -21.84 -46.54 -8.24
C ALA A 152 -23.30 -46.94 -7.99
N SER A 153 -23.93 -46.35 -6.98
CA SER A 153 -25.38 -46.25 -6.93
C SER A 153 -25.80 -45.21 -7.96
N ASP A 154 -26.75 -45.57 -8.83
CA ASP A 154 -27.37 -44.72 -9.86
C ASP A 154 -27.54 -43.29 -9.38
N GLY A 155 -27.17 -42.31 -10.22
CA GLY A 155 -26.94 -40.88 -9.94
C GLY A 155 -28.09 -40.07 -9.35
N TYR A 156 -28.72 -40.58 -8.30
CA TYR A 156 -29.75 -39.98 -7.48
C TYR A 156 -29.23 -39.97 -6.04
N LEU A 157 -29.41 -38.84 -5.35
CA LEU A 157 -29.09 -38.66 -3.93
C LEU A 157 -30.32 -38.09 -3.23
N ARG A 158 -30.80 -38.73 -2.15
CA ARG A 158 -31.90 -38.18 -1.36
C ARG A 158 -31.32 -37.37 -0.20
N ILE A 159 -31.64 -36.08 -0.16
CA ILE A 159 -31.08 -35.12 0.79
C ILE A 159 -32.22 -34.62 1.67
N ALA A 160 -32.03 -34.67 2.99
CA ALA A 160 -32.91 -34.08 3.98
C ALA A 160 -32.19 -32.90 4.65
N ILE A 161 -32.84 -31.75 4.64
CA ILE A 161 -32.33 -30.52 5.26
C ILE A 161 -33.30 -30.12 6.37
N THR A 162 -32.80 -29.89 7.59
CA THR A 162 -33.63 -29.60 8.77
C THR A 162 -33.26 -28.27 9.43
N GLY A 163 -34.20 -27.68 10.17
CA GLY A 163 -33.98 -26.41 10.90
C GLY A 163 -34.10 -25.14 10.05
N LEU A 164 -34.82 -25.19 8.93
CA LEU A 164 -34.90 -24.10 7.95
C LEU A 164 -35.92 -23.01 8.32
N LYS A 165 -35.55 -21.74 8.10
CA LYS A 165 -36.49 -20.60 8.08
C LYS A 165 -37.23 -20.55 6.74
N ALA A 166 -38.38 -19.87 6.72
CA ALA A 166 -39.25 -19.83 5.54
C ALA A 166 -38.57 -19.27 4.26
N SER A 167 -37.64 -18.32 4.40
CA SER A 167 -36.87 -17.72 3.30
C SER A 167 -35.71 -18.58 2.83
N GLU A 168 -35.13 -19.42 3.70
CA GLU A 168 -34.01 -20.30 3.38
C GLU A 168 -34.47 -21.48 2.53
N ARG A 169 -35.72 -21.93 2.70
CA ARG A 169 -36.30 -23.05 1.93
C ARG A 169 -36.37 -22.78 0.42
N SER A 170 -36.77 -21.57 0.03
CA SER A 170 -36.85 -21.21 -1.39
C SER A 170 -35.47 -21.13 -2.03
N LEU A 171 -34.49 -20.59 -1.29
CA LEU A 171 -33.11 -20.46 -1.75
C LEU A 171 -32.45 -21.84 -1.90
N LEU A 172 -32.61 -22.72 -0.92
CA LEU A 172 -32.00 -24.06 -0.97
C LEU A 172 -32.58 -24.95 -2.08
N LEU A 173 -33.88 -24.81 -2.39
CA LEU A 173 -34.47 -25.51 -3.54
C LEU A 173 -33.94 -24.98 -4.88
N GLU A 174 -33.61 -23.68 -4.96
CA GLU A 174 -32.99 -23.09 -6.14
C GLU A 174 -31.55 -23.61 -6.31
N GLU A 175 -30.75 -23.61 -5.24
CA GLU A 175 -29.38 -24.12 -5.26
C GLU A 175 -29.30 -25.62 -5.56
N LEU A 176 -30.19 -26.43 -4.97
CA LEU A 176 -30.29 -27.85 -5.31
C LEU A 176 -30.62 -28.05 -6.81
N SER A 177 -31.35 -27.12 -7.44
CA SER A 177 -31.69 -27.23 -8.87
C SER A 177 -30.52 -26.85 -9.78
N ASN A 178 -29.60 -26.01 -9.28
CA ASN A 178 -28.35 -25.69 -9.96
C ASN A 178 -27.38 -26.88 -9.97
N LEU A 179 -27.49 -27.77 -8.97
CA LEU A 179 -26.61 -28.94 -8.80
C LEU A 179 -27.14 -30.21 -9.50
N GLY A 180 -28.38 -30.21 -10.01
CA GLY A 180 -28.98 -31.36 -10.68
C GLY A 180 -30.50 -31.26 -10.84
N THR A 181 -31.14 -32.32 -11.33
CA THR A 181 -32.60 -32.34 -11.51
C THR A 181 -33.29 -32.82 -10.23
N ILE A 182 -34.14 -31.98 -9.64
CA ILE A 182 -34.84 -32.32 -8.39
C ILE A 182 -36.15 -33.08 -8.67
N SER A 183 -36.40 -34.14 -7.91
CA SER A 183 -37.63 -34.95 -7.88
C SER A 183 -38.03 -35.30 -6.44
N ASP A 184 -39.28 -35.73 -6.21
CA ASP A 184 -39.81 -36.13 -4.89
C ASP A 184 -39.54 -35.14 -3.75
N VAL A 185 -39.92 -33.87 -3.96
CA VAL A 185 -39.76 -32.80 -2.96
C VAL A 185 -40.88 -32.90 -1.92
N GLU A 186 -40.50 -33.18 -0.68
CA GLU A 186 -41.37 -33.16 0.49
C GLU A 186 -40.99 -31.96 1.36
N GLN A 187 -41.95 -31.05 1.61
CA GLN A 187 -41.73 -29.84 2.41
C GLN A 187 -42.44 -29.95 3.76
N GLY A 188 -41.68 -29.91 4.84
CA GLY A 188 -42.17 -29.75 6.21
C GLY A 188 -42.18 -28.28 6.68
N GLU A 189 -42.62 -28.05 7.92
CA GLU A 189 -42.64 -26.70 8.50
C GLU A 189 -41.23 -26.09 8.67
N SER A 190 -40.22 -26.92 8.96
CA SER A 190 -38.82 -26.53 9.13
C SER A 190 -37.83 -27.50 8.47
N SER A 191 -38.30 -28.34 7.55
CA SER A 191 -37.46 -29.28 6.81
C SER A 191 -37.84 -29.36 5.34
N VAL A 192 -36.87 -29.68 4.49
CA VAL A 192 -37.06 -29.98 3.07
C VAL A 192 -36.31 -31.26 2.77
N THR A 193 -37.00 -32.24 2.18
CA THR A 193 -36.40 -33.47 1.68
C THR A 193 -36.61 -33.52 0.18
N ALA A 194 -35.56 -33.81 -0.58
CA ALA A 194 -35.63 -33.89 -2.03
C ALA A 194 -34.69 -34.95 -2.59
N THR A 195 -35.05 -35.56 -3.71
CA THR A 195 -34.19 -36.49 -4.45
C THR A 195 -33.55 -35.75 -5.62
N LEU A 196 -32.23 -35.63 -5.58
CA LEU A 196 -31.42 -34.92 -6.56
C LEU A 196 -30.78 -35.90 -7.53
N GLU A 197 -31.11 -35.80 -8.82
CA GLU A 197 -30.39 -36.50 -9.89
C GLU A 197 -29.14 -35.70 -10.27
N THR A 198 -27.95 -36.21 -9.92
CA THR A 198 -26.68 -35.53 -10.17
C THR A 198 -25.49 -36.51 -10.25
N THR A 199 -24.46 -36.12 -10.98
CA THR A 199 -23.16 -36.82 -11.02
C THR A 199 -22.17 -36.28 -9.98
N VAL A 200 -22.56 -35.25 -9.22
CA VAL A 200 -21.76 -34.59 -8.20
C VAL A 200 -21.78 -35.41 -6.90
N CYS A 201 -20.65 -35.50 -6.19
CA CYS A 201 -20.59 -36.30 -4.97
C CYS A 201 -21.28 -35.61 -3.78
N ALA A 202 -21.65 -36.38 -2.76
CA ALA A 202 -22.31 -35.85 -1.56
C ALA A 202 -21.47 -34.79 -0.83
N ASP A 203 -20.14 -34.90 -0.86
CA ASP A 203 -19.23 -33.95 -0.21
C ASP A 203 -19.23 -32.59 -0.93
N ASP A 204 -19.29 -32.58 -2.26
CA ASP A 204 -19.37 -31.37 -3.07
C ASP A 204 -20.73 -30.67 -2.94
N ILE A 205 -21.82 -31.45 -2.85
CA ILE A 205 -23.17 -30.90 -2.62
C ILE A 205 -23.25 -30.27 -1.22
N SER A 206 -22.64 -30.91 -0.22
CA SER A 206 -22.56 -30.37 1.13
C SER A 206 -21.80 -29.04 1.14
N ALA A 207 -20.68 -28.94 0.42
CA ALA A 207 -19.89 -27.73 0.33
C ALA A 207 -20.68 -26.53 -0.24
N VAL A 208 -21.53 -26.77 -1.24
CA VAL A 208 -22.39 -25.71 -1.81
C VAL A 208 -23.51 -25.32 -0.86
N LEU A 209 -24.16 -26.28 -0.20
CA LEU A 209 -25.24 -26.01 0.74
C LEU A 209 -24.72 -25.33 2.03
N CYS A 210 -23.47 -25.60 2.42
CA CYS A 210 -22.82 -24.98 3.58
C CYS A 210 -22.60 -23.46 3.47
N PHE A 211 -22.81 -22.87 2.28
CA PHE A 211 -22.86 -21.41 2.13
C PHE A 211 -24.10 -20.78 2.76
N VAL A 212 -25.16 -21.57 2.94
CA VAL A 212 -26.48 -21.07 3.38
C VAL A 212 -26.88 -21.65 4.74
N ILE A 213 -26.44 -22.86 5.06
CA ILE A 213 -26.80 -23.61 6.28
C ILE A 213 -25.59 -24.28 6.90
N GLU A 214 -25.68 -24.66 8.18
CA GLU A 214 -24.59 -25.38 8.85
C GLU A 214 -24.54 -26.85 8.40
N PRO A 215 -23.36 -27.49 8.36
CA PRO A 215 -23.21 -28.88 7.89
C PRO A 215 -24.01 -29.89 8.72
N GLU A 216 -24.26 -29.58 9.99
CA GLU A 216 -25.08 -30.40 10.90
C GLU A 216 -26.56 -30.47 10.48
N GLN A 217 -27.01 -29.59 9.58
CA GLN A 217 -28.39 -29.51 9.10
C GLN A 217 -28.65 -30.37 7.86
N ILE A 218 -27.60 -30.94 7.25
CA ILE A 218 -27.65 -31.69 6.00
C ILE A 218 -27.49 -33.18 6.30
N GLU A 219 -28.48 -33.98 5.89
CA GLU A 219 -28.45 -35.43 6.04
C GLU A 219 -28.70 -36.12 4.69
N PHE A 220 -27.78 -37.01 4.28
CA PHE A 220 -27.96 -37.84 3.08
C PHE A 220 -28.63 -39.15 3.45
N LEU A 221 -29.83 -39.36 2.93
CA LEU A 221 -30.65 -40.54 3.21
C LEU A 221 -30.38 -41.62 2.15
N PRO A 222 -30.22 -42.90 2.55
CA PRO A 222 -30.09 -43.98 1.58
C PRO A 222 -31.38 -44.13 0.75
N LEU A 223 -31.24 -44.19 -0.58
CA LEU A 223 -32.34 -44.49 -1.50
C LEU A 223 -32.82 -45.92 -1.26
N VAL A 224 -33.99 -46.05 -0.63
CA VAL A 224 -34.64 -47.35 -0.47
C VAL A 224 -35.19 -47.76 -1.83
N ALA A 225 -34.61 -48.82 -2.42
CA ALA A 225 -35.15 -49.44 -3.63
C ALA A 225 -36.62 -49.84 -3.38
N SER A 226 -37.53 -49.20 -4.11
CA SER A 226 -38.95 -49.43 -3.99
C SER A 226 -39.29 -50.85 -4.46
N GLY A 227 -39.50 -51.73 -3.48
CA GLY A 227 -39.99 -53.09 -3.66
C GLY A 227 -41.20 -53.31 -2.77
N THR A 228 -42.38 -53.37 -3.40
CA THR A 228 -43.61 -54.07 -2.99
C THR A 228 -44.26 -53.73 -1.63
N ALA A 229 -45.42 -53.06 -1.74
CA ALA A 229 -46.74 -53.32 -1.12
C ALA A 229 -46.89 -53.69 0.37
N GLU A 230 -47.94 -53.08 0.97
CA GLU A 230 -48.71 -53.50 2.17
C GLU A 230 -48.01 -53.33 3.53
N GLU A 231 -48.62 -52.93 4.65
CA GLU A 231 -49.93 -52.40 5.06
C GLU A 231 -49.82 -52.07 6.58
N VAL A 232 -50.71 -51.21 7.08
CA VAL A 232 -51.21 -51.03 8.48
C VAL A 232 -50.37 -50.38 9.61
N ALA A 233 -51.03 -49.37 10.23
CA ALA A 233 -51.17 -49.08 11.69
C ALA A 233 -49.94 -48.58 12.48
N GLU A 234 -50.02 -47.72 13.50
CA GLU A 234 -51.09 -47.08 14.26
C GLU A 234 -50.44 -45.95 15.12
N VAL A 235 -51.18 -44.84 15.34
CA VAL A 235 -51.30 -43.96 16.54
C VAL A 235 -50.21 -44.03 17.67
N VAL A 236 -49.79 -42.96 18.35
CA VAL A 236 -50.55 -42.02 19.22
C VAL A 236 -49.71 -40.76 19.57
N ALA A 237 -50.42 -39.62 19.54
CA ALA A 237 -50.35 -38.35 20.31
C ALA A 237 -49.33 -38.11 21.45
N ALA A 238 -48.92 -36.85 21.62
CA ALA A 238 -49.50 -35.85 22.55
C ALA A 238 -48.57 -34.61 22.66
N GLU A 239 -48.96 -33.44 22.14
CA GLU A 239 -49.68 -32.33 22.81
C GLU A 239 -48.77 -31.13 23.18
N THR A 240 -48.93 -30.08 22.37
CA THR A 240 -48.87 -28.61 22.60
C THR A 240 -49.63 -28.11 23.86
N PRO A 241 -49.78 -26.79 24.18
CA PRO A 241 -49.27 -25.52 23.58
C PRO A 241 -48.70 -24.51 24.62
N VAL A 242 -47.84 -23.55 24.22
CA VAL A 242 -48.06 -22.11 23.87
C VAL A 242 -48.96 -21.26 24.82
N ALA A 243 -48.37 -20.16 25.33
CA ALA A 243 -48.78 -18.76 25.05
C ALA A 243 -49.15 -17.80 26.21
N VAL A 244 -48.57 -16.59 26.09
CA VAL A 244 -49.05 -15.21 26.37
C VAL A 244 -48.76 -14.53 27.72
N ALA A 245 -48.20 -13.32 27.53
CA ALA A 245 -47.86 -12.22 28.43
C ALA A 245 -49.04 -11.59 29.20
N VAL A 246 -48.74 -10.70 30.16
CA VAL A 246 -48.95 -9.23 30.09
C VAL A 246 -48.62 -8.55 31.45
N ASN A 247 -48.04 -7.36 31.29
CA ASN A 247 -47.65 -6.26 32.18
C ASN A 247 -48.65 -5.80 33.28
N ALA A 248 -48.15 -5.27 34.41
CA ALA A 248 -48.69 -4.09 35.13
C ALA A 248 -47.89 -3.68 36.40
N GLU A 249 -47.30 -2.48 36.33
CA GLU A 249 -47.24 -1.34 37.29
C GLU A 249 -47.08 -1.47 38.84
N GLN A 250 -46.30 -0.50 39.35
CA GLN A 250 -45.89 -0.19 40.74
C GLN A 250 -47.01 0.35 41.64
N PRO A 251 -46.76 0.51 42.96
CA PRO A 251 -46.51 1.87 43.49
C PRO A 251 -45.45 2.00 44.63
N VAL A 252 -45.29 3.25 45.07
CA VAL A 252 -44.11 3.97 45.62
C VAL A 252 -44.06 4.06 47.17
N ALA A 253 -42.84 4.33 47.70
CA ALA A 253 -42.46 5.17 48.88
C ALA A 253 -41.59 4.41 49.92
N ALA A 254 -40.52 4.94 50.55
CA ALA A 254 -40.14 6.32 50.82
C ALA A 254 -38.66 6.48 51.31
N VAL A 255 -38.11 7.69 51.13
CA VAL A 255 -37.08 8.42 51.93
C VAL A 255 -35.57 8.08 51.79
N ALA A 256 -34.81 9.08 51.28
CA ALA A 256 -33.34 9.28 51.32
C ALA A 256 -32.94 10.16 52.55
N PRO A 257 -31.66 10.46 52.93
CA PRO A 257 -30.41 10.62 52.13
C PRO A 257 -29.09 10.23 52.91
N PRO A 258 -27.84 10.73 52.64
CA PRO A 258 -27.19 11.32 51.45
C PRO A 258 -25.86 10.64 50.98
N VAL A 259 -25.39 11.19 49.86
CA VAL A 259 -24.29 10.93 48.91
C VAL A 259 -22.83 10.95 49.43
N ALA A 260 -22.00 10.03 48.90
CA ALA A 260 -20.59 10.21 48.49
C ALA A 260 -20.20 9.10 47.45
N PRO A 261 -19.22 9.32 46.55
CA PRO A 261 -19.30 8.97 45.14
C PRO A 261 -18.99 7.50 44.82
N ARG A 262 -19.73 6.96 43.84
CA ARG A 262 -19.63 5.58 43.34
C ARG A 262 -18.80 5.57 42.06
N SER A 263 -17.84 4.64 42.01
CA SER A 263 -17.10 4.20 40.82
C SER A 263 -18.04 3.99 39.64
N GLU A 264 -17.75 4.64 38.52
CA GLU A 264 -18.38 4.37 37.23
C GLU A 264 -18.12 2.92 36.83
N ARG A 265 -19.22 2.17 36.68
CA ARG A 265 -19.23 0.87 36.03
C ARG A 265 -19.14 1.12 34.53
N GLU A 266 -18.21 0.40 33.90
CA GLU A 266 -18.05 0.28 32.46
C GLU A 266 -19.39 0.08 31.75
N SER A 267 -19.69 1.02 30.86
CA SER A 267 -20.71 0.88 29.83
C SER A 267 -20.27 -0.17 28.82
N LYS A 268 -21.13 -1.14 28.56
CA LYS A 268 -21.01 -2.06 27.40
C LYS A 268 -20.76 -1.25 26.11
N PRO A 269 -19.87 -1.72 25.22
CA PRO A 269 -19.62 -1.02 23.96
C PRO A 269 -20.89 -1.08 23.07
N PRO A 270 -21.12 -0.05 22.25
CA PRO A 270 -22.21 -0.05 21.28
C PRO A 270 -21.98 -1.16 20.25
N ARG A 271 -23.07 -1.76 19.76
CA ARG A 271 -23.04 -2.69 18.63
C ARG A 271 -22.34 -2.01 17.45
N VAL A 272 -21.29 -2.66 16.96
CA VAL A 272 -20.60 -2.31 15.72
C VAL A 272 -21.66 -2.28 14.61
N SER A 273 -21.83 -1.13 13.98
CA SER A 273 -22.59 -1.01 12.75
C SER A 273 -21.93 -1.91 11.71
N GLU A 274 -22.69 -2.82 11.10
CA GLU A 274 -22.25 -3.57 9.93
C GLU A 274 -21.75 -2.57 8.87
N SER A 275 -20.43 -2.46 8.73
CA SER A 275 -19.83 -1.70 7.65
C SER A 275 -20.05 -2.48 6.37
N SER A 276 -21.09 -2.13 5.62
CA SER A 276 -21.25 -2.61 4.25
C SER A 276 -20.10 -2.04 3.41
N SER A 277 -19.03 -2.82 3.23
CA SER A 277 -17.93 -2.45 2.33
C SER A 277 -18.39 -2.66 0.89
N ILE A 278 -18.02 -1.73 0.01
CA ILE A 278 -18.28 -1.82 -1.42
C ILE A 278 -16.93 -1.88 -2.11
N ARG A 279 -16.65 -2.98 -2.81
CA ARG A 279 -15.46 -3.10 -3.65
C ARG A 279 -15.68 -2.31 -4.94
N VAL A 280 -14.75 -1.41 -5.26
CA VAL A 280 -14.80 -0.56 -6.46
C VAL A 280 -13.48 -0.68 -7.20
N ALA A 281 -13.55 -0.87 -8.51
CA ALA A 281 -12.36 -0.91 -9.38
C ALA A 281 -11.56 0.40 -9.29
N VAL A 282 -10.23 0.30 -9.24
CA VAL A 282 -9.31 1.44 -9.04
C VAL A 282 -9.50 2.51 -10.11
N GLU A 283 -9.75 2.10 -11.36
CA GLU A 283 -9.91 2.99 -12.51
C GLU A 283 -11.11 3.95 -12.33
N LYS A 284 -12.17 3.52 -11.64
CA LYS A 284 -13.34 4.38 -11.39
C LYS A 284 -13.02 5.47 -10.38
N VAL A 285 -12.23 5.15 -9.36
CA VAL A 285 -11.77 6.12 -8.35
C VAL A 285 -10.80 7.12 -9.01
N ASP A 286 -9.88 6.65 -9.85
CA ASP A 286 -8.97 7.51 -10.61
C ASP A 286 -9.73 8.44 -11.59
N GLN A 287 -10.79 7.95 -12.24
CA GLN A 287 -11.66 8.79 -13.07
C GLN A 287 -12.39 9.87 -12.26
N LEU A 288 -12.95 9.52 -11.09
CA LEU A 288 -13.57 10.50 -10.19
C LEU A 288 -12.58 11.57 -9.76
N ILE A 289 -11.36 11.18 -9.44
CA ILE A 289 -10.24 12.06 -9.11
C ILE A 289 -9.93 13.02 -10.26
N ASN A 290 -9.85 12.52 -11.50
CA ASN A 290 -9.60 13.36 -12.67
C ASN A 290 -10.73 14.38 -12.88
N LEU A 291 -11.98 13.95 -12.73
CA LEU A 291 -13.15 14.83 -12.82
C LEU A 291 -13.16 15.91 -11.73
N VAL A 292 -12.79 15.56 -10.50
CA VAL A 292 -12.62 16.54 -9.41
C VAL A 292 -11.49 17.50 -9.73
N GLY A 293 -10.37 17.01 -10.29
CA GLY A 293 -9.28 17.87 -10.77
C GLY A 293 -9.74 18.87 -11.85
N GLU A 294 -10.51 18.41 -12.83
CA GLU A 294 -11.11 19.26 -13.86
C GLU A 294 -12.14 20.25 -13.29
N LEU A 295 -12.90 19.84 -12.28
CA LEU A 295 -13.83 20.71 -11.56
C LEU A 295 -13.08 21.84 -10.83
N VAL A 296 -11.98 21.52 -10.13
CA VAL A 296 -11.14 22.51 -9.44
C VAL A 296 -10.52 23.49 -10.44
N ILE A 297 -10.07 23.00 -11.61
CA ILE A 297 -9.59 23.86 -12.70
C ILE A 297 -10.73 24.78 -13.15
N THR A 298 -11.90 24.24 -13.50
CA THR A 298 -13.06 25.02 -13.98
C THR A 298 -13.53 26.05 -12.97
N GLN A 299 -13.53 25.70 -11.69
CA GLN A 299 -13.88 26.58 -10.59
C GLN A 299 -12.84 27.69 -10.39
N SER A 300 -11.55 27.38 -10.53
CA SER A 300 -10.48 28.39 -10.55
C SER A 300 -10.63 29.34 -11.73
N MET A 301 -11.01 28.82 -12.91
CA MET A 301 -11.27 29.65 -14.08
C MET A 301 -12.42 30.63 -13.86
N LEU A 302 -13.51 30.13 -13.28
CA LEU A 302 -14.69 30.94 -13.00
C LEU A 302 -14.41 31.99 -11.91
N ALA A 303 -13.63 31.64 -10.89
CA ALA A 303 -13.22 32.57 -9.83
C ALA A 303 -12.36 33.72 -10.38
N GLN A 304 -11.40 33.43 -11.28
CA GLN A 304 -10.58 34.46 -11.91
C GLN A 304 -11.42 35.43 -12.73
N ARG A 305 -12.34 34.92 -13.56
CA ARG A 305 -13.28 35.76 -14.34
C ARG A 305 -14.22 36.56 -13.43
N SER A 306 -14.67 35.97 -12.32
CA SER A 306 -15.50 36.68 -11.35
C SER A 306 -14.75 37.80 -10.64
N ASN A 307 -13.43 37.71 -10.46
CA ASN A 307 -12.61 38.76 -9.87
C ASN A 307 -12.36 39.95 -10.82
N GLU A 308 -12.57 39.77 -12.14
CA GLU A 308 -12.53 40.85 -13.12
C GLU A 308 -13.81 41.72 -13.11
N LEU A 309 -14.88 41.25 -12.46
CA LEU A 309 -16.16 41.94 -12.36
C LEU A 309 -16.18 42.94 -11.20
N ASP A 310 -16.99 44.01 -11.31
CA ASP A 310 -17.16 44.99 -10.23
C ASP A 310 -17.78 44.31 -8.99
N PRO A 311 -17.06 44.27 -7.84
CA PRO A 311 -17.56 43.63 -6.63
C PRO A 311 -18.85 44.24 -6.08
N VAL A 312 -19.11 45.52 -6.35
CA VAL A 312 -20.29 46.24 -5.85
C VAL A 312 -21.53 45.87 -6.65
N GLU A 313 -21.39 45.70 -7.97
CA GLU A 313 -22.50 45.32 -8.86
C GLU A 313 -22.79 43.81 -8.81
N HIS A 314 -21.79 42.99 -8.52
CA HIS A 314 -21.88 41.52 -8.64
C HIS A 314 -21.67 40.75 -7.32
N GLY A 315 -21.94 41.36 -6.16
CA GLY A 315 -21.70 40.75 -4.84
C GLY A 315 -22.39 39.40 -4.60
N GLU A 316 -23.58 39.16 -5.15
CA GLU A 316 -24.27 37.86 -5.06
C GLU A 316 -23.49 36.76 -5.80
N LEU A 317 -22.99 37.04 -7.01
CA LEU A 317 -22.20 36.10 -7.80
C LEU A 317 -20.90 35.73 -7.08
N ILE A 318 -20.19 36.71 -6.52
CA ILE A 318 -18.96 36.48 -5.75
C ILE A 318 -19.23 35.60 -4.52
N THR A 319 -20.36 35.82 -3.84
CA THR A 319 -20.77 35.00 -2.70
C THR A 319 -21.09 33.57 -3.11
N SER A 320 -21.85 33.37 -4.19
CA SER A 320 -22.12 32.04 -4.76
C SER A 320 -20.84 31.34 -5.22
N MET A 321 -19.86 32.10 -5.72
CA MET A 321 -18.56 31.57 -6.11
C MET A 321 -17.75 31.05 -4.93
N GLY A 322 -17.74 31.79 -3.82
CA GLY A 322 -17.13 31.33 -2.57
C GLY A 322 -17.84 30.11 -1.97
N GLN A 323 -19.15 29.94 -2.19
CA GLN A 323 -19.86 28.70 -1.82
C GLN A 323 -19.46 27.52 -2.72
N LEU A 324 -19.38 27.72 -4.05
CA LEU A 324 -18.93 26.68 -4.97
C LEU A 324 -17.50 26.22 -4.63
N GLN A 325 -16.60 27.15 -4.31
CA GLN A 325 -15.24 26.85 -3.90
C GLN A 325 -15.17 25.97 -2.64
N ARG A 326 -15.97 26.29 -1.62
CA ARG A 326 -16.05 25.47 -0.40
C ARG A 326 -16.59 24.08 -0.69
N ASN A 327 -17.71 23.98 -1.41
CA ASN A 327 -18.29 22.69 -1.75
C ASN A 327 -17.35 21.83 -2.63
N ALA A 328 -16.61 22.46 -3.55
CA ALA A 328 -15.63 21.77 -4.37
C ALA A 328 -14.46 21.22 -3.54
N ARG A 329 -14.00 21.99 -2.54
CA ARG A 329 -12.98 21.53 -1.58
C ARG A 329 -13.48 20.39 -0.71
N ASP A 330 -14.69 20.49 -0.17
CA ASP A 330 -15.29 19.43 0.65
C ASP A 330 -15.47 18.14 -0.17
N LEU A 331 -15.87 18.27 -1.44
CA LEU A 331 -15.97 17.14 -2.38
C LEU A 331 -14.60 16.55 -2.68
N GLN A 332 -13.58 17.38 -2.88
CA GLN A 332 -12.21 16.91 -3.07
C GLN A 332 -11.70 16.13 -1.86
N GLU A 333 -11.86 16.66 -0.66
CA GLU A 333 -11.47 15.98 0.59
C GLU A 333 -12.23 14.65 0.75
N SER A 334 -13.53 14.62 0.43
CA SER A 334 -14.35 13.39 0.47
C SER A 334 -13.97 12.35 -0.59
N VAL A 335 -13.59 12.77 -1.80
CA VAL A 335 -13.14 11.83 -2.84
C VAL A 335 -11.75 11.29 -2.52
N MET A 336 -10.88 12.11 -1.92
CA MET A 336 -9.57 11.65 -1.45
C MET A 336 -9.73 10.61 -0.33
N SER A 337 -10.64 10.81 0.63
CA SER A 337 -10.85 9.85 1.73
C SER A 337 -11.28 8.46 1.25
N ILE A 338 -12.02 8.37 0.13
CA ILE A 338 -12.41 7.07 -0.47
C ILE A 338 -11.19 6.24 -0.91
N ARG A 339 -10.08 6.89 -1.27
CA ARG A 339 -8.84 6.22 -1.72
C ARG A 339 -7.85 5.95 -0.60
N MET A 340 -8.10 6.49 0.58
CA MET A 340 -7.20 6.35 1.71
C MET A 340 -7.20 4.90 2.21
N MET A 341 -6.00 4.39 2.43
CA MET A 341 -5.74 3.05 2.94
C MET A 341 -4.86 3.17 4.20
N PRO A 342 -5.08 2.34 5.23
CA PRO A 342 -4.23 2.32 6.42
C PRO A 342 -2.75 2.06 6.10
N MET A 343 -1.85 2.68 6.86
CA MET A 343 -0.40 2.45 6.75
C MET A 343 0.00 1.03 7.19
N GLU A 344 -0.88 0.33 7.90
CA GLU A 344 -0.73 -1.07 8.31
C GLU A 344 -0.37 -1.99 7.15
N TYR A 345 -0.91 -1.77 5.95
CA TYR A 345 -0.59 -2.54 4.74
C TYR A 345 0.90 -2.47 4.35
N VAL A 346 1.57 -1.36 4.67
CA VAL A 346 3.00 -1.16 4.46
C VAL A 346 3.77 -1.69 5.66
N PHE A 347 3.35 -1.35 6.87
CA PHE A 347 4.06 -1.69 8.10
C PHE A 347 4.06 -3.18 8.43
N SER A 348 3.03 -3.94 8.03
CA SER A 348 2.92 -5.39 8.27
C SER A 348 4.07 -6.21 7.68
N ARG A 349 4.73 -5.71 6.63
CA ARG A 349 5.83 -6.39 5.92
C ARG A 349 7.20 -6.23 6.61
N PHE A 350 7.38 -5.17 7.39
CA PHE A 350 8.67 -4.82 7.99
C PHE A 350 9.14 -5.73 9.13
N PRO A 351 8.29 -6.29 10.01
CA PRO A 351 8.74 -7.18 11.08
C PRO A 351 9.59 -8.36 10.58
N ARG A 352 9.14 -9.03 9.50
CA ARG A 352 9.87 -10.15 8.88
C ARG A 352 11.19 -9.68 8.26
N LEU A 353 11.14 -8.63 7.44
CA LEU A 353 12.32 -8.04 6.80
C LEU A 353 13.40 -7.64 7.83
N VAL A 354 12.99 -6.99 8.93
CA VAL A 354 13.91 -6.55 9.99
C VAL A 354 14.51 -7.76 10.70
N ARG A 355 13.72 -8.79 11.03
CA ARG A 355 14.20 -10.01 11.68
C ARG A 355 15.23 -10.75 10.83
N ASP A 356 14.95 -10.94 9.54
CA ASP A 356 15.83 -11.67 8.62
C ASP A 356 17.15 -10.92 8.39
N LEU A 357 17.07 -9.60 8.17
CA LEU A 357 18.25 -8.78 7.93
C LEU A 357 19.10 -8.61 9.21
N ALA A 358 18.46 -8.46 10.38
CA ALA A 358 19.16 -8.42 11.67
C ALA A 358 19.90 -9.75 11.93
N GLY A 359 19.26 -10.89 11.65
CA GLY A 359 19.88 -12.22 11.72
C GLY A 359 21.10 -12.35 10.80
N LYS A 360 20.95 -11.95 9.53
CA LYS A 360 22.05 -11.99 8.55
C LYS A 360 23.24 -11.10 8.92
N LEU A 361 22.99 -9.97 9.56
CA LEU A 361 24.02 -9.01 9.99
C LEU A 361 24.57 -9.29 11.40
N GLY A 362 24.01 -10.28 12.12
CA GLY A 362 24.40 -10.60 13.50
C GLY A 362 24.07 -9.50 14.50
N LYS A 363 22.97 -8.78 14.30
CA LYS A 363 22.50 -7.68 15.16
C LYS A 363 21.24 -8.08 15.91
N GLN A 364 21.04 -7.53 17.11
CA GLN A 364 19.81 -7.70 17.88
C GLN A 364 19.00 -6.41 17.79
N VAL A 365 17.81 -6.47 17.19
CA VAL A 365 16.98 -5.29 16.91
C VAL A 365 15.53 -5.58 17.26
N GLU A 366 14.90 -4.63 17.94
CA GLU A 366 13.46 -4.59 18.18
C GLU A 366 12.83 -3.52 17.29
N LEU A 367 11.72 -3.87 16.63
CA LEU A 367 10.98 -2.96 15.75
C LEU A 367 9.74 -2.46 16.47
N THR A 368 9.59 -1.13 16.55
CA THR A 368 8.40 -0.46 17.08
C THR A 368 7.63 0.19 15.92
N LEU A 369 6.34 -0.14 15.79
CA LEU A 369 5.44 0.46 14.81
C LEU A 369 4.49 1.43 15.52
N GLN A 370 4.39 2.67 15.03
CA GLN A 370 3.49 3.68 15.58
C GLN A 370 2.65 4.30 14.46
N GLY A 371 1.35 4.47 14.70
CA GLY A 371 0.45 5.07 13.71
C GLY A 371 0.12 4.16 12.53
N SER A 372 0.07 2.83 12.71
CA SER A 372 -0.36 1.89 11.66
C SER A 372 -1.77 2.18 11.12
N SER A 373 -2.64 2.78 11.94
CA SER A 373 -3.99 3.19 11.56
C SER A 373 -4.05 4.54 10.81
N THR A 374 -2.91 5.21 10.58
CA THR A 374 -2.91 6.44 9.78
C THR A 374 -3.21 6.10 8.34
N GLU A 375 -4.08 6.89 7.72
CA GLU A 375 -4.51 6.61 6.35
C GLU A 375 -3.68 7.40 5.34
N LEU A 376 -3.33 6.77 4.22
CA LEU A 376 -2.50 7.29 3.14
C LEU A 376 -3.06 6.84 1.78
N ASP A 377 -2.88 7.64 0.73
CA ASP A 377 -3.37 7.32 -0.61
C ASP A 377 -2.78 5.99 -1.13
N LYS A 378 -3.61 5.10 -1.71
CA LYS A 378 -3.15 3.80 -2.26
C LYS A 378 -1.93 3.92 -3.20
N SER A 379 -1.89 4.92 -4.08
CA SER A 379 -0.76 5.11 -5.00
C SER A 379 0.52 5.57 -4.28
N LEU A 380 0.38 6.27 -3.17
CA LEU A 380 1.51 6.62 -2.31
C LEU A 380 1.98 5.39 -1.52
N ILE A 381 1.07 4.52 -1.06
CA ILE A 381 1.39 3.24 -0.39
C ILE A 381 2.29 2.39 -1.29
N GLU A 382 1.90 2.20 -2.55
CA GLU A 382 2.67 1.37 -3.49
C GLU A 382 4.06 1.96 -3.77
N ARG A 383 4.17 3.29 -3.85
CA ARG A 383 5.44 3.99 -4.16
C ARG A 383 6.35 4.19 -2.95
N ILE A 384 5.83 4.20 -1.73
CA ILE A 384 6.61 4.47 -0.50
C ILE A 384 7.31 3.21 0.04
N ILE A 385 6.87 2.02 -0.35
CA ILE A 385 7.46 0.73 0.09
C ILE A 385 8.95 0.67 -0.20
N ASP A 386 9.36 0.99 -1.43
CA ASP A 386 10.76 0.93 -1.86
C ASP A 386 11.66 1.92 -1.09
N PRO A 387 11.33 3.23 -0.99
CA PRO A 387 12.02 4.18 -0.12
C PRO A 387 12.16 3.70 1.33
N LEU A 388 11.07 3.27 1.96
CA LEU A 388 11.09 2.84 3.36
C LEU A 388 11.92 1.58 3.58
N THR A 389 11.82 0.61 2.67
CA THR A 389 12.65 -0.61 2.66
C THR A 389 14.13 -0.25 2.68
N HIS A 390 14.51 0.74 1.88
CA HIS A 390 15.90 1.18 1.81
C HIS A 390 16.35 1.92 3.08
N LEU A 391 15.50 2.79 3.65
CA LEU A 391 15.81 3.48 4.90
C LEU A 391 15.97 2.50 6.07
N VAL A 392 15.05 1.54 6.21
CA VAL A 392 15.11 0.48 7.22
C VAL A 392 16.38 -0.35 7.06
N ARG A 393 16.73 -0.72 5.83
CA ARG A 393 17.99 -1.43 5.55
C ARG A 393 19.20 -0.63 5.99
N ASN A 394 19.25 0.67 5.72
CA ASN A 394 20.38 1.52 6.10
C ASN A 394 20.50 1.68 7.61
N SER A 395 19.38 1.82 8.31
CA SER A 395 19.36 1.78 9.77
C SER A 395 19.89 0.44 10.30
N LEU A 396 19.55 -0.69 9.66
CA LEU A 396 20.03 -2.00 10.08
C LEU A 396 21.49 -2.29 9.70
N ASP A 397 21.99 -1.83 8.56
CA ASP A 397 23.36 -2.10 8.08
C ASP A 397 24.38 -1.13 8.69
N HIS A 398 24.08 0.17 8.65
CA HIS A 398 25.03 1.23 9.03
C HIS A 398 24.65 1.96 10.32
N GLY A 399 23.36 2.08 10.64
CA GLY A 399 22.89 2.78 11.84
C GLY A 399 23.16 1.99 13.12
N ILE A 400 22.47 0.87 13.30
CA ILE A 400 22.52 0.04 14.50
C ILE A 400 23.83 -0.74 14.53
N GLU A 401 24.54 -0.65 15.65
CA GLU A 401 25.83 -1.30 15.86
C GLU A 401 25.67 -2.76 16.32
N SER A 402 26.75 -3.55 16.30
CA SER A 402 26.71 -4.90 16.87
C SER A 402 26.50 -4.86 18.39
N PRO A 403 25.92 -5.91 19.01
CA PRO A 403 25.65 -5.93 20.46
C PRO A 403 26.88 -5.61 21.32
N GLU A 404 28.06 -6.10 20.90
CA GLU A 404 29.34 -5.83 21.56
C GLU A 404 29.73 -4.35 21.53
N LYS A 405 29.59 -3.70 20.36
CA LYS A 405 29.88 -2.26 20.21
C LYS A 405 28.89 -1.41 20.97
N ARG A 406 27.60 -1.77 20.96
CA ARG A 406 26.55 -1.09 21.73
C ARG A 406 26.84 -1.15 23.23
N HIS A 407 27.25 -2.32 23.73
CA HIS A 407 27.62 -2.49 25.13
C HIS A 407 28.85 -1.64 25.50
N ALA A 408 29.87 -1.60 24.63
CA ALA A 408 31.05 -0.75 24.82
C ALA A 408 30.71 0.76 24.83
N ALA A 409 29.70 1.17 24.09
CA ALA A 409 29.17 2.54 24.08
C ALA A 409 28.20 2.85 25.23
N GLY A 410 27.91 1.89 26.12
CA GLY A 410 26.98 2.04 27.24
C GLY A 410 25.49 2.00 26.86
N LYS A 411 25.18 1.49 25.66
CA LYS A 411 23.80 1.33 25.16
C LYS A 411 23.25 -0.07 25.45
N SER A 412 21.93 -0.21 25.31
CA SER A 412 21.28 -1.53 25.29
C SER A 412 21.86 -2.42 24.19
N ALA A 413 22.06 -3.70 24.48
CA ALA A 413 22.52 -4.68 23.50
C ALA A 413 21.53 -4.86 22.34
N VAL A 414 20.23 -4.70 22.62
CA VAL A 414 19.16 -4.67 21.63
C VAL A 414 19.02 -3.23 21.13
N GLY A 415 19.15 -3.03 19.82
CA GLY A 415 18.88 -1.76 19.16
C GLY A 415 17.38 -1.57 18.92
N ASN A 416 16.93 -0.32 18.88
CA ASN A 416 15.53 0.01 18.61
C ASN A 416 15.42 0.70 17.26
N LEU A 417 14.52 0.20 16.41
CA LEU A 417 14.11 0.81 15.17
C LEU A 417 12.63 1.16 15.24
N ILE A 418 12.30 2.43 15.06
CA ILE A 418 10.94 2.96 15.14
C ILE A 418 10.50 3.40 13.75
N LEU A 419 9.37 2.87 13.29
CA LEU A 419 8.63 3.36 12.14
C LEU A 419 7.37 4.05 12.66
N SER A 420 7.24 5.35 12.42
CA SER A 420 6.05 6.12 12.80
C SER A 420 5.40 6.77 11.58
N ALA A 421 4.08 6.90 11.62
CA ALA A 421 3.32 7.68 10.66
C ALA A 421 2.29 8.53 11.41
N GLU A 422 2.21 9.82 11.07
CA GLU A 422 1.29 10.78 11.68
C GLU A 422 0.76 11.79 10.66
N HIS A 423 -0.47 12.26 10.85
CA HIS A 423 -1.02 13.37 10.06
C HIS A 423 -0.58 14.70 10.68
N GLN A 424 0.13 15.52 9.91
CA GLN A 424 0.66 16.81 10.37
C GLN A 424 0.41 17.91 9.34
N GLY A 425 -0.51 18.82 9.64
CA GLY A 425 -0.72 20.04 8.86
C GLY A 425 -1.13 19.83 7.39
N GLY A 426 -1.95 18.81 7.10
CA GLY A 426 -2.33 18.47 5.71
C GLY A 426 -1.29 17.64 4.95
N ASN A 427 -0.23 17.22 5.63
CA ASN A 427 0.75 16.26 5.14
C ASN A 427 0.75 15.00 6.00
N ILE A 428 1.22 13.89 5.44
CA ILE A 428 1.54 12.68 6.18
C ILE A 428 3.04 12.71 6.46
N CYS A 429 3.40 12.73 7.73
CA CYS A 429 4.76 12.60 8.21
C CYS A 429 5.04 11.13 8.50
N ILE A 430 5.99 10.53 7.78
CA ILE A 430 6.49 9.19 8.04
C ILE A 430 7.91 9.32 8.57
N GLU A 431 8.18 8.82 9.77
CA GLU A 431 9.52 8.86 10.36
C GLU A 431 10.12 7.45 10.47
N VAL A 432 11.39 7.35 10.10
CA VAL A 432 12.25 6.19 10.35
C VAL A 432 13.32 6.63 11.35
N SER A 433 13.28 6.09 12.56
CA SER A 433 14.21 6.48 13.63
C SER A 433 14.94 5.27 14.19
N ASP A 434 16.26 5.35 14.30
CA ASP A 434 17.09 4.34 14.98
C ASP A 434 17.87 4.94 16.14
N ASP A 435 18.28 4.09 17.08
CA ASP A 435 19.14 4.44 18.22
C ASP A 435 20.62 4.06 18.00
N GLY A 436 21.03 4.12 16.73
CA GLY A 436 22.34 3.70 16.24
C GLY A 436 23.49 4.64 16.57
N ALA A 437 24.60 4.48 15.85
CA ALA A 437 25.79 5.32 16.00
C ALA A 437 25.56 6.76 15.49
N GLY A 438 24.49 6.99 14.72
CA GLY A 438 24.26 8.24 14.00
C GLY A 438 25.21 8.42 12.82
N LEU A 439 25.03 9.53 12.10
CA LEU A 439 25.83 9.87 10.92
C LEU A 439 27.20 10.42 11.33
N ASN A 440 28.27 9.82 10.78
CA ASN A 440 29.63 10.30 11.01
C ASN A 440 29.92 11.52 10.13
N ARG A 441 29.79 12.71 10.72
CA ARG A 441 30.01 14.01 10.09
C ARG A 441 31.38 14.10 9.39
N GLU A 442 32.45 13.70 10.06
CA GLU A 442 33.83 13.80 9.53
C GLU A 442 34.01 12.93 8.27
N ARG A 443 33.47 11.71 8.27
CA ARG A 443 33.53 10.82 7.11
C ARG A 443 32.72 11.34 5.93
N ILE A 444 31.54 11.92 6.19
CA ILE A 444 30.70 12.51 5.15
C ILE A 444 31.42 13.71 4.50
N LEU A 445 31.97 14.62 5.31
CA LEU A 445 32.72 15.78 4.82
C LEU A 445 33.97 15.37 4.03
N ALA A 446 34.74 14.40 4.52
CA ALA A 446 35.91 13.88 3.84
C ALA A 446 35.56 13.26 2.47
N LYS A 447 34.45 12.53 2.38
CA LYS A 447 33.99 11.93 1.13
C LYS A 447 33.39 12.96 0.16
N ALA A 448 32.68 13.97 0.69
CA ALA A 448 32.18 15.09 -0.11
C ALA A 448 33.35 15.88 -0.74
N LEU A 449 34.42 16.13 0.03
CA LEU A 449 35.64 16.76 -0.46
C LEU A 449 36.34 15.93 -1.55
N SER A 450 36.44 14.61 -1.39
CA SER A 450 37.08 13.75 -2.40
C SER A 450 36.28 13.65 -3.70
N GLN A 451 34.96 13.81 -3.64
CA GLN A 451 34.07 13.88 -4.81
C GLN A 451 33.98 15.30 -5.41
N GLY A 452 34.72 16.28 -4.90
CA GLY A 452 34.72 17.65 -5.41
C GLY A 452 33.43 18.43 -5.13
N MET A 453 32.67 18.02 -4.11
CA MET A 453 31.48 18.76 -3.67
C MET A 453 31.89 20.04 -2.93
N ALA A 454 31.02 21.05 -2.97
CA ALA A 454 31.28 22.32 -2.30
C ALA A 454 31.04 22.17 -0.79
N VAL A 455 32.11 22.01 -0.02
CA VAL A 455 32.10 21.88 1.43
C VAL A 455 32.71 23.15 2.05
N HIS A 456 32.11 23.64 3.14
CA HIS A 456 32.61 24.79 3.89
C HIS A 456 32.57 24.50 5.40
N GLU A 457 33.44 25.16 6.18
CA GLU A 457 33.63 24.83 7.61
C GLU A 457 32.39 25.11 8.47
N ASN A 458 31.49 25.99 8.03
CA ASN A 458 30.33 26.43 8.79
C ASN A 458 29.03 25.65 8.48
N MET A 459 29.09 24.53 7.75
CA MET A 459 27.89 23.73 7.44
C MET A 459 27.22 23.24 8.73
N SER A 460 25.90 23.37 8.83
CA SER A 460 25.12 22.75 9.91
C SER A 460 25.11 21.22 9.80
N ASP A 461 24.73 20.51 10.86
CA ASP A 461 24.62 19.05 10.82
C ASP A 461 23.56 18.58 9.82
N ASP A 462 22.46 19.31 9.70
CA ASP A 462 21.39 19.03 8.75
C ASP A 462 21.88 19.17 7.29
N GLU A 463 22.64 20.23 7.00
CA GLU A 463 23.25 20.42 5.67
C GLU A 463 24.25 19.32 5.33
N VAL A 464 25.02 18.83 6.31
CA VAL A 464 25.93 17.70 6.10
C VAL A 464 25.15 16.41 5.87
N GLY A 465 24.08 16.17 6.61
CA GLY A 465 23.20 15.01 6.39
C GLY A 465 22.61 15.00 4.97
N MET A 466 22.23 16.17 4.45
CA MET A 466 21.68 16.30 3.10
C MET A 466 22.67 15.92 1.97
N LEU A 467 23.99 15.96 2.23
CA LEU A 467 24.99 15.52 1.26
C LEU A 467 24.87 14.03 0.92
N ILE A 468 24.29 13.23 1.81
CA ILE A 468 24.09 11.79 1.60
C ILE A 468 23.19 11.51 0.40
N PHE A 469 22.28 12.44 0.08
CA PHE A 469 21.38 12.32 -1.06
C PHE A 469 22.00 12.80 -2.39
N ALA A 470 23.28 13.18 -2.42
CA ALA A 470 23.91 13.59 -3.66
C ALA A 470 24.10 12.40 -4.61
N PRO A 471 23.99 12.60 -5.94
CA PRO A 471 24.16 11.53 -6.91
C PRO A 471 25.52 10.85 -6.78
N GLY A 472 25.53 9.52 -6.69
CA GLY A 472 26.77 8.75 -6.52
C GLY A 472 27.46 8.92 -5.16
N PHE A 473 26.78 9.55 -4.19
CA PHE A 473 27.24 9.61 -2.81
C PHE A 473 26.88 8.31 -2.10
N SER A 474 27.87 7.45 -1.90
CA SER A 474 27.77 6.27 -1.04
C SER A 474 28.99 6.24 -0.16
N THR A 475 28.83 5.98 1.13
CA THR A 475 29.95 5.85 2.08
C THR A 475 30.63 4.48 1.99
N ALA A 476 30.04 3.49 1.32
CA ALA A 476 30.59 2.15 1.18
C ALA A 476 31.87 2.11 0.32
N GLU A 477 32.84 1.27 0.72
CA GLU A 477 34.08 1.00 -0.01
C GLU A 477 33.96 -0.21 -0.97
N GLN A 478 32.95 -1.07 -0.77
CA GLN A 478 32.64 -2.21 -1.63
C GLN A 478 31.13 -2.28 -1.91
N VAL A 479 30.77 -2.67 -3.13
CA VAL A 479 29.38 -3.00 -3.51
C VAL A 479 29.08 -4.38 -2.91
N THR A 480 28.20 -4.45 -1.92
CA THR A 480 27.76 -5.73 -1.34
C THR A 480 26.65 -6.34 -2.19
N ASP A 481 26.58 -7.67 -2.24
CA ASP A 481 25.55 -8.43 -3.00
C ASP A 481 24.11 -8.12 -2.54
N VAL A 482 23.95 -7.54 -1.34
CA VAL A 482 22.66 -7.10 -0.80
C VAL A 482 22.19 -5.77 -1.42
N SER A 483 23.08 -5.04 -2.11
CA SER A 483 22.83 -3.74 -2.77
C SER A 483 22.52 -3.88 -4.28
N GLY A 484 22.11 -5.08 -4.71
CA GLY A 484 21.99 -5.54 -6.11
C GLY A 484 21.01 -4.82 -7.05
N ARG A 485 20.58 -3.58 -6.77
CA ARG A 485 19.86 -2.73 -7.75
C ARG A 485 20.46 -1.33 -7.94
N GLY A 486 21.63 -1.03 -7.36
CA GLY A 486 22.26 0.29 -7.55
C GLY A 486 21.44 1.46 -6.99
N VAL A 487 20.61 1.19 -5.97
CA VAL A 487 19.72 2.17 -5.35
C VAL A 487 20.52 2.90 -4.28
N GLY A 488 21.03 4.08 -4.58
CA GLY A 488 21.63 4.98 -3.59
C GLY A 488 20.58 5.77 -2.82
N MET A 489 21.02 6.56 -1.85
CA MET A 489 20.12 7.50 -1.15
C MET A 489 19.57 8.57 -2.12
N ASP A 490 20.29 8.87 -3.19
CA ASP A 490 19.81 9.70 -4.30
C ASP A 490 18.50 9.19 -4.93
N VAL A 491 18.36 7.88 -5.13
CA VAL A 491 17.13 7.27 -5.64
C VAL A 491 15.98 7.43 -4.64
N VAL A 492 16.24 7.28 -3.34
CA VAL A 492 15.21 7.49 -2.30
C VAL A 492 14.69 8.92 -2.33
N LYS A 493 15.59 9.91 -2.39
CA LYS A 493 15.19 11.32 -2.51
C LYS A 493 14.39 11.57 -3.78
N ARG A 494 14.82 11.01 -4.91
CA ARG A 494 14.11 11.18 -6.19
C ARG A 494 12.71 10.58 -6.14
N ASN A 495 12.56 9.36 -5.62
CA ASN A 495 11.25 8.71 -5.48
C ASN A 495 10.32 9.54 -4.58
N ILE A 496 10.82 10.08 -3.47
CA ILE A 496 10.05 10.97 -2.58
C ILE A 496 9.64 12.26 -3.30
N GLN A 497 10.54 12.87 -4.08
CA GLN A 497 10.24 14.06 -4.86
C GLN A 497 9.22 13.80 -5.98
N GLU A 498 9.27 12.64 -6.64
CA GLU A 498 8.28 12.22 -7.65
C GLU A 498 6.88 12.03 -7.04
N MET A 499 6.80 11.74 -5.73
CA MET A 499 5.55 11.73 -4.96
C MET A 499 5.09 13.13 -4.51
N GLY A 500 5.83 14.19 -4.84
CA GLY A 500 5.56 15.55 -4.37
C GLY A 500 5.94 15.79 -2.91
N GLY A 501 6.71 14.88 -2.32
CA GLY A 501 7.13 14.94 -0.93
C GLY A 501 8.47 15.63 -0.68
N HIS A 502 8.78 15.81 0.60
CA HIS A 502 10.08 16.26 1.07
C HIS A 502 10.69 15.25 2.04
N VAL A 503 12.02 15.24 2.14
CA VAL A 503 12.75 14.38 3.07
C VAL A 503 13.73 15.20 3.89
N GLU A 504 13.73 14.98 5.20
CA GLU A 504 14.63 15.61 6.16
C GLU A 504 15.43 14.54 6.92
N ILE A 505 16.66 14.87 7.31
CA ILE A 505 17.49 14.00 8.15
C ILE A 505 17.91 14.79 9.38
N LYS A 506 17.69 14.21 10.55
CA LYS A 506 18.25 14.67 11.83
C LYS A 506 19.08 13.54 12.40
N SER A 507 20.33 13.81 12.73
CA SER A 507 21.19 12.78 13.32
C SER A 507 22.14 13.37 14.34
N GLN A 508 22.38 12.62 15.40
CA GLN A 508 23.34 12.96 16.43
C GLN A 508 24.25 11.76 16.69
N ALA A 509 25.55 12.00 16.73
CA ALA A 509 26.54 10.96 16.97
C ALA A 509 26.29 10.26 18.31
N ASN A 510 26.33 8.93 18.30
CA ASN A 510 26.04 8.04 19.42
C ASN A 510 24.60 8.12 19.99
N VAL A 511 23.69 8.88 19.38
CA VAL A 511 22.26 8.87 19.73
C VAL A 511 21.46 8.12 18.69
N GLY A 512 21.69 8.40 17.40
CA GLY A 512 21.02 7.74 16.30
C GLY A 512 20.71 8.67 15.12
N THR A 513 19.84 8.20 14.24
CA THR A 513 19.38 8.93 13.06
C THR A 513 17.87 8.86 12.96
N THR A 514 17.25 10.00 12.68
CA THR A 514 15.81 10.12 12.37
C THR A 514 15.68 10.72 10.97
N ILE A 515 15.00 10.00 10.08
CA ILE A 515 14.70 10.44 8.72
C ILE A 515 13.20 10.66 8.64
N ARG A 516 12.79 11.86 8.21
CA ARG A 516 11.38 12.24 8.10
C ARG A 516 11.01 12.42 6.64
N ILE A 517 9.91 11.82 6.23
CA ILE A 517 9.33 11.94 4.91
C ILE A 517 7.99 12.65 5.07
N MET A 518 7.85 13.80 4.42
CA MET A 518 6.61 14.57 4.39
C MET A 518 5.95 14.36 3.03
N LEU A 519 4.79 13.72 2.99
CA LEU A 519 4.02 13.49 1.77
C LEU A 519 2.72 14.31 1.81
N PRO A 520 2.30 14.97 0.72
CA PRO A 520 1.02 15.67 0.69
C PRO A 520 -0.15 14.68 0.74
N LEU A 521 -1.25 15.05 1.43
CA LEU A 521 -2.49 14.25 1.44
C LEU A 521 -3.31 14.35 0.13
N THR A 522 -2.99 15.28 -0.76
CA THR A 522 -3.79 15.56 -1.95
C THR A 522 -3.17 15.01 -3.22
N LEU A 523 -3.98 14.87 -4.27
CA LEU A 523 -3.54 14.95 -5.66
C LEU A 523 -2.43 16.00 -5.80
N ALA A 524 -1.43 15.74 -6.64
CA ALA A 524 -0.23 16.57 -6.78
C ALA A 524 -0.60 18.04 -7.06
N ILE A 525 -0.83 18.80 -5.99
CA ILE A 525 -1.07 20.24 -5.99
C ILE A 525 0.24 20.83 -5.53
N LEU A 526 0.78 21.71 -6.35
CA LEU A 526 2.02 22.40 -6.08
C LEU A 526 1.69 23.85 -5.73
N ASP A 527 2.21 24.33 -4.61
CA ASP A 527 2.27 25.76 -4.34
C ASP A 527 3.36 26.37 -5.24
N GLY A 528 2.93 27.20 -6.19
CA GLY A 528 3.77 27.75 -7.23
C GLY A 528 3.78 29.27 -7.24
N MET A 529 4.94 29.87 -7.44
CA MET A 529 5.08 31.26 -7.83
C MET A 529 4.94 31.36 -9.36
N SER A 530 3.88 31.99 -9.82
CA SER A 530 3.65 32.24 -11.25
C SER A 530 4.47 33.44 -11.72
N VAL A 531 5.29 33.21 -12.75
CA VAL A 531 6.20 34.20 -13.33
C VAL A 531 5.98 34.27 -14.84
N LYS A 532 6.12 35.48 -15.41
CA LYS A 532 5.93 35.73 -16.83
C LYS A 532 7.25 36.10 -17.50
N VAL A 533 7.44 35.58 -18.71
CA VAL A 533 8.50 35.98 -19.64
C VAL A 533 7.86 36.26 -20.98
N CYS A 534 7.84 37.52 -21.40
CA CYS A 534 7.02 38.00 -22.50
C CYS A 534 5.53 37.62 -22.31
N ASP A 535 5.00 36.74 -23.17
CA ASP A 535 3.64 36.19 -23.08
C ASP A 535 3.56 34.80 -22.46
N GLU A 536 4.70 34.15 -22.21
CA GLU A 536 4.77 32.80 -21.67
C GLU A 536 4.74 32.82 -20.13
N VAL A 537 3.98 31.88 -19.55
CA VAL A 537 3.82 31.73 -18.10
C VAL A 537 4.52 30.47 -17.61
N PHE A 538 5.37 30.65 -16.60
CA PHE A 538 6.09 29.57 -15.93
C PHE A 538 5.71 29.54 -14.44
N ILE A 539 5.77 28.37 -13.84
CA ILE A 539 5.55 28.17 -12.41
C ILE A 539 6.85 27.75 -11.75
N LEU A 540 7.27 28.51 -10.74
CA LEU A 540 8.41 28.17 -9.88
C LEU A 540 7.89 27.52 -8.60
N PRO A 541 8.34 26.32 -8.21
CA PRO A 541 7.98 25.72 -6.92
C PRO A 541 8.28 26.67 -5.76
N LEU A 542 7.28 26.99 -4.94
CA LEU A 542 7.42 28.04 -3.92
C LEU A 542 8.45 27.68 -2.84
N ASN A 543 8.60 26.39 -2.54
CA ASN A 543 9.62 25.87 -1.61
C ASN A 543 11.06 26.12 -2.07
N ALA A 544 11.29 26.32 -3.37
CA ALA A 544 12.59 26.64 -3.93
C ALA A 544 12.83 28.16 -4.05
N VAL A 545 11.80 28.98 -3.85
CA VAL A 545 11.86 30.45 -3.94
C VAL A 545 12.25 31.02 -2.58
N MET A 546 13.43 31.67 -2.53
CA MET A 546 13.96 32.29 -1.32
C MET A 546 13.45 33.73 -1.14
N GLU A 547 13.69 34.56 -2.15
CA GLU A 547 13.26 35.96 -2.19
C GLU A 547 13.18 36.44 -3.64
N SER A 548 12.56 37.60 -3.87
CA SER A 548 12.54 38.26 -5.18
C SER A 548 12.89 39.73 -5.03
N LEU A 549 13.62 40.27 -6.01
CA LEU A 549 14.08 41.66 -6.01
C LEU A 549 14.25 42.18 -7.43
N GLN A 550 14.18 43.50 -7.60
CA GLN A 550 14.54 44.15 -8.86
C GLN A 550 16.02 44.55 -8.81
N PRO A 551 16.87 44.03 -9.71
CA PRO A 551 18.30 44.31 -9.68
C PRO A 551 18.61 45.73 -10.15
N LYS A 552 19.64 46.36 -9.60
CA LYS A 552 20.19 47.62 -10.11
C LYS A 552 21.40 47.34 -11.01
N GLU A 553 21.77 48.30 -11.86
CA GLU A 553 22.97 48.18 -12.70
C GLU A 553 24.24 47.93 -11.87
N ASP A 554 24.37 48.62 -10.73
CA ASP A 554 25.53 48.52 -9.84
C ASP A 554 25.69 47.13 -9.19
N ASP A 555 24.60 46.37 -9.08
CA ASP A 555 24.59 45.03 -8.47
C ASP A 555 24.94 43.93 -9.52
N LEU A 556 24.99 44.29 -10.80
CA LEU A 556 25.22 43.36 -11.91
C LEU A 556 26.68 43.39 -12.35
N HIS A 557 27.40 42.33 -12.04
CA HIS A 557 28.82 42.22 -12.35
C HIS A 557 29.07 41.23 -13.49
N PRO A 558 29.76 41.62 -14.57
CA PRO A 558 30.18 40.67 -15.60
C PRO A 558 31.38 39.85 -15.12
N LEU A 559 31.29 38.52 -15.25
CA LEU A 559 32.41 37.59 -15.03
C LEU A 559 33.11 37.23 -16.34
N ALA A 560 34.37 36.84 -16.24
CA ALA A 560 35.12 36.26 -17.35
C ALA A 560 34.44 34.95 -17.81
N GLY A 561 34.16 34.83 -19.12
CA GLY A 561 33.39 33.72 -19.70
C GLY A 561 31.95 34.06 -20.10
N GLY A 562 31.55 35.34 -20.05
CA GLY A 562 30.23 35.79 -20.49
C GLY A 562 29.12 35.53 -19.47
N GLU A 563 29.47 35.11 -18.26
CA GLU A 563 28.53 35.00 -17.15
C GLU A 563 28.25 36.38 -16.55
N ARG A 564 27.00 36.62 -16.16
CA ARG A 564 26.62 37.75 -15.30
C ARG A 564 26.35 37.19 -13.91
N VAL A 565 26.86 37.84 -12.89
CA VAL A 565 26.50 37.56 -11.51
C VAL A 565 25.76 38.76 -10.93
N LEU A 566 24.85 38.47 -10.02
CA LEU A 566 24.14 39.47 -9.24
C LEU A 566 24.70 39.45 -7.82
N GLU A 567 25.11 40.61 -7.32
CA GLU A 567 25.48 40.80 -5.93
C GLU A 567 24.23 40.99 -5.07
N VAL A 568 24.00 40.11 -4.09
CA VAL A 568 22.90 40.22 -3.15
C VAL A 568 23.46 40.11 -1.74
N ARG A 569 23.36 41.19 -0.96
CA ARG A 569 23.86 41.26 0.44
C ARG A 569 25.34 40.86 0.57
N GLY A 570 26.15 41.20 -0.43
CA GLY A 570 27.60 40.90 -0.47
C GLY A 570 27.95 39.49 -0.98
N GLU A 571 26.98 38.71 -1.43
CA GLU A 571 27.21 37.40 -2.06
C GLU A 571 26.97 37.48 -3.59
N TYR A 572 27.85 36.86 -4.38
CA TYR A 572 27.71 36.80 -5.84
C TYR A 572 26.93 35.57 -6.27
N LEU A 573 25.77 35.78 -6.88
CA LEU A 573 24.88 34.73 -7.38
C LEU A 573 24.90 34.68 -8.91
N PRO A 574 25.05 33.49 -9.54
CA PRO A 574 24.95 33.37 -10.99
C PRO A 574 23.59 33.80 -11.51
N LEU A 575 23.57 34.68 -12.52
CA LEU A 575 22.35 35.16 -13.15
C LEU A 575 21.98 34.29 -14.35
N VAL A 576 20.85 33.60 -14.23
CA VAL A 576 20.21 32.78 -15.26
C VAL A 576 19.08 33.59 -15.87
N GLU A 577 19.05 33.67 -17.20
CA GLU A 577 18.01 34.38 -17.94
C GLU A 577 16.99 33.36 -18.46
N LEU A 578 15.77 33.36 -17.91
CA LEU A 578 14.77 32.32 -18.19
C LEU A 578 14.45 32.23 -19.69
N TRP A 579 14.35 33.39 -20.36
CA TRP A 579 14.10 33.49 -21.79
C TRP A 579 15.20 32.86 -22.65
N LYS A 580 16.48 32.90 -22.23
CA LYS A 580 17.58 32.26 -22.98
C LYS A 580 17.53 30.75 -22.86
N VAL A 581 17.17 30.25 -21.67
CA VAL A 581 17.17 28.81 -21.40
C VAL A 581 16.07 28.10 -22.20
N PHE A 582 14.88 28.71 -22.25
CA PHE A 582 13.72 28.16 -22.96
C PHE A 582 13.48 28.75 -24.35
N ASP A 583 14.45 29.52 -24.88
CA ASP A 583 14.41 30.14 -26.22
C ASP A 583 13.12 30.96 -26.50
N VAL A 584 12.73 31.78 -25.52
CA VAL A 584 11.52 32.62 -25.61
C VAL A 584 11.87 33.95 -26.29
N THR A 585 11.21 34.22 -27.41
CA THR A 585 11.41 35.48 -28.17
C THR A 585 10.62 36.64 -27.57
N GLY A 586 11.19 37.85 -27.59
CA GLY A 586 10.47 39.08 -27.19
C GLY A 586 10.48 39.37 -25.68
N ALA A 587 11.24 38.62 -24.89
CA ALA A 587 11.46 38.88 -23.48
C ALA A 587 12.29 40.16 -23.24
N LYS A 588 12.14 40.77 -22.07
CA LYS A 588 12.98 41.91 -21.69
C LYS A 588 14.42 41.45 -21.50
N THR A 589 15.31 41.92 -22.36
CA THR A 589 16.72 41.50 -22.37
C THR A 589 17.56 42.23 -21.31
N GLU A 590 17.06 43.36 -20.81
CA GLU A 590 17.73 44.18 -19.81
C GLU A 590 17.30 43.76 -18.40
N ALA A 591 18.27 43.29 -17.60
CA ALA A 591 18.00 42.70 -16.28
C ALA A 591 17.35 43.69 -15.29
N THR A 592 17.68 44.98 -15.40
CA THR A 592 17.14 46.08 -14.56
C THR A 592 15.65 46.35 -14.78
N GLN A 593 15.10 45.93 -15.93
CA GLN A 593 13.70 46.12 -16.29
C GLN A 593 12.81 44.91 -15.95
N GLY A 594 13.43 43.82 -15.52
CA GLY A 594 12.78 42.59 -15.05
C GLY A 594 12.83 42.46 -13.53
N ILE A 595 12.43 41.29 -13.06
CA ILE A 595 12.51 40.90 -11.65
C ILE A 595 13.40 39.67 -11.55
N VAL A 596 14.25 39.63 -10.54
CA VAL A 596 15.08 38.47 -10.23
C VAL A 596 14.46 37.70 -9.08
N VAL A 597 14.26 36.40 -9.28
CA VAL A 597 13.85 35.45 -8.24
C VAL A 597 15.07 34.66 -7.81
N ILE A 598 15.38 34.70 -6.52
CA ILE A 598 16.48 33.91 -5.94
C ILE A 598 15.95 32.50 -5.66
N LEU A 599 16.56 31.52 -6.32
CA LEU A 599 16.20 30.12 -6.19
C LEU A 599 17.30 29.34 -5.46
N GLN A 600 16.89 28.37 -4.66
CA GLN A 600 17.79 27.44 -3.98
C GLN A 600 17.47 26.00 -4.36
N SER A 601 18.47 25.28 -4.86
CA SER A 601 18.40 23.84 -5.04
C SER A 601 19.71 23.17 -4.65
N ALA A 602 19.63 22.04 -3.94
CA ALA A 602 20.78 21.25 -3.49
C ALA A 602 21.90 22.08 -2.81
N GLY A 603 21.51 23.06 -1.99
CA GLY A 603 22.44 23.94 -1.26
C GLY A 603 23.12 25.01 -2.13
N ARG A 604 22.82 25.09 -3.42
CA ARG A 604 23.31 26.13 -4.33
C ARG A 604 22.22 27.14 -4.61
N ARG A 605 22.60 28.42 -4.55
CA ARG A 605 21.73 29.55 -4.84
C ARG A 605 22.07 30.14 -6.19
N TYR A 606 21.05 30.52 -6.94
CA TYR A 606 21.23 31.25 -8.19
C TYR A 606 20.06 32.24 -8.40
N ALA A 607 20.32 33.24 -9.21
CA ALA A 607 19.36 34.29 -9.54
C ALA A 607 18.68 33.97 -10.88
N LEU A 608 17.35 33.89 -10.91
CA LEU A 608 16.57 33.68 -12.12
C LEU A 608 15.90 34.99 -12.55
N LEU A 609 16.29 35.53 -13.70
CA LEU A 609 15.67 36.72 -14.29
C LEU A 609 14.39 36.35 -15.04
N VAL A 610 13.30 37.04 -14.68
CA VAL A 610 11.98 36.97 -15.31
C VAL A 610 11.46 38.38 -15.62
N ASP A 611 10.46 38.52 -16.48
CA ASP A 611 9.95 39.85 -16.85
C ASP A 611 9.01 40.41 -15.78
N GLN A 612 8.16 39.55 -15.21
CA GLN A 612 7.15 39.91 -14.21
C GLN A 612 6.84 38.75 -13.25
N LEU A 613 6.45 39.07 -12.02
CA LEU A 613 5.81 38.12 -11.09
C LEU A 613 4.30 38.36 -11.15
N ILE A 614 3.55 37.29 -11.41
CA ILE A 614 2.09 37.34 -11.43
C ILE A 614 1.57 37.15 -9.99
N GLY A 615 2.12 36.17 -9.26
CA GLY A 615 1.76 35.89 -7.87
C GLY A 615 1.74 34.41 -7.52
N GLN A 616 1.38 34.11 -6.27
CA GLN A 616 1.30 32.75 -5.75
C GLN A 616 -0.02 32.08 -6.14
N HIS A 617 0.04 30.86 -6.66
CA HIS A 617 -1.11 30.06 -7.05
C HIS A 617 -0.90 28.61 -6.61
N GLN A 618 -1.97 27.97 -6.14
CA GLN A 618 -1.99 26.52 -5.99
C GLN A 618 -2.36 25.93 -7.35
N VAL A 619 -1.49 25.10 -7.91
CA VAL A 619 -1.66 24.58 -9.26
C VAL A 619 -1.71 23.06 -9.25
N VAL A 620 -2.63 22.49 -10.03
CA VAL A 620 -2.75 21.03 -10.18
C VAL A 620 -1.69 20.55 -11.17
N VAL A 621 -0.74 19.75 -10.67
CA VAL A 621 0.35 19.20 -11.47
C VAL A 621 -0.19 18.13 -12.40
N LYS A 622 -0.03 18.33 -13.71
CA LYS A 622 -0.29 17.33 -14.74
C LYS A 622 1.04 16.82 -15.29
N ASN A 623 1.17 15.50 -15.38
CA ASN A 623 2.35 14.89 -16.00
C ASN A 623 2.37 15.20 -17.51
N LEU A 624 3.52 15.64 -18.01
CA LEU A 624 3.78 15.91 -19.43
C LEU A 624 4.06 14.63 -20.23
N GLU A 625 4.53 13.57 -19.57
CA GLU A 625 5.14 12.39 -20.19
C GLU A 625 4.17 11.53 -21.01
N SER A 626 2.86 11.61 -20.74
CA SER A 626 1.85 10.86 -21.51
C SER A 626 1.78 11.31 -22.97
N ASN A 627 2.10 12.58 -23.24
CA ASN A 627 1.87 13.21 -24.54
C ASN A 627 3.14 13.87 -25.14
N TYR A 628 4.14 14.18 -24.31
CA TYR A 628 5.33 14.94 -24.71
C TYR A 628 6.62 14.25 -24.26
N ARG A 629 7.70 14.43 -25.04
CA ARG A 629 9.03 14.00 -24.61
C ARG A 629 9.51 14.87 -23.46
N LYS A 630 10.28 14.27 -22.54
CA LYS A 630 10.89 14.95 -21.39
C LYS A 630 11.66 16.19 -21.87
N VAL A 631 11.18 17.38 -21.49
CA VAL A 631 11.84 18.65 -21.81
C VAL A 631 12.80 18.96 -20.66
N PRO A 632 14.12 19.04 -20.91
CA PRO A 632 15.08 19.41 -19.88
C PRO A 632 14.71 20.76 -19.25
N GLY A 633 14.69 20.82 -17.91
CA GLY A 633 14.38 22.05 -17.16
C GLY A 633 12.90 22.25 -16.83
N ILE A 634 12.03 21.35 -17.28
CA ILE A 634 10.59 21.34 -16.96
C ILE A 634 10.26 20.03 -16.25
N SER A 635 9.62 20.11 -15.09
CA SER A 635 9.19 18.93 -14.33
C SER A 635 7.78 18.48 -14.71
N ALA A 636 6.88 19.42 -14.97
CA ALA A 636 5.46 19.14 -15.25
C ALA A 636 4.77 20.35 -15.90
N ALA A 637 3.47 20.25 -16.14
CA ALA A 637 2.65 21.37 -16.59
C ALA A 637 1.37 21.52 -15.74
N THR A 638 0.75 22.68 -15.80
CA THR A 638 -0.55 22.96 -15.20
C THR A 638 -1.42 23.76 -16.17
N ILE A 639 -2.73 23.76 -15.92
CA ILE A 639 -3.70 24.63 -16.59
C ILE A 639 -4.06 25.76 -15.63
N LEU A 640 -3.94 27.00 -16.08
CA LEU A 640 -4.28 28.21 -15.31
C LEU A 640 -5.77 28.52 -15.40
N GLY A 641 -6.25 29.44 -14.55
CA GLY A 641 -7.64 29.88 -14.51
C GLY A 641 -8.15 30.55 -15.81
N ASP A 642 -7.28 30.96 -16.72
CA ASP A 642 -7.68 31.45 -18.03
C ASP A 642 -7.70 30.36 -19.11
N GLY A 643 -7.42 29.10 -18.73
CA GLY A 643 -7.29 27.96 -19.64
C GLY A 643 -5.93 27.88 -20.33
N SER A 644 -5.02 28.83 -20.08
CA SER A 644 -3.66 28.76 -20.60
C SER A 644 -2.85 27.66 -19.92
N VAL A 645 -1.84 27.14 -20.62
CA VAL A 645 -0.92 26.13 -20.08
C VAL A 645 0.29 26.85 -19.50
N ALA A 646 0.65 26.51 -18.27
CA ALA A 646 1.88 26.98 -17.64
C ALA A 646 2.82 25.82 -17.36
N LEU A 647 4.12 26.04 -17.55
CA LEU A 647 5.16 25.03 -17.42
C LEU A 647 5.79 25.13 -16.03
N ILE A 648 5.86 24.01 -15.31
CA ILE A 648 6.46 23.94 -13.97
C ILE A 648 7.96 23.71 -14.15
N VAL A 649 8.76 24.63 -13.64
CA VAL A 649 10.21 24.65 -13.81
C VAL A 649 10.89 23.68 -12.85
N ASP A 650 11.78 22.85 -13.37
CA ASP A 650 12.71 22.06 -12.57
C ASP A 650 13.93 22.92 -12.20
N VAL A 651 13.90 23.46 -10.99
CA VAL A 651 14.94 24.35 -10.43
C VAL A 651 16.33 23.69 -10.42
N SER A 652 16.40 22.37 -10.22
CA SER A 652 17.67 21.65 -10.15
C SER A 652 18.27 21.48 -11.55
N ALA A 653 17.44 21.07 -12.51
CA ALA A 653 17.87 20.88 -13.89
C ALA A 653 18.20 22.20 -14.61
N LEU A 654 17.47 23.29 -14.30
CA LEU A 654 17.62 24.59 -14.95
C LEU A 654 19.05 25.15 -14.80
N GLN A 655 19.66 24.96 -13.62
CA GLN A 655 21.03 25.42 -13.38
C GLN A 655 22.05 24.64 -14.23
N GLY A 656 21.86 23.33 -14.40
CA GLY A 656 22.70 22.49 -15.26
C GLY A 656 22.61 22.90 -16.72
N LEU A 657 21.38 23.10 -17.21
CA LEU A 657 21.11 23.51 -18.60
C LEU A 657 21.75 24.83 -18.98
N ASN A 658 21.74 25.82 -18.06
CA ASN A 658 22.38 27.10 -18.31
C ASN A 658 23.90 26.95 -18.55
N ARG A 659 24.55 26.04 -17.82
CA ARG A 659 25.98 25.74 -18.00
C ARG A 659 26.25 25.02 -19.32
N GLU A 660 25.44 24.01 -19.65
CA GLU A 660 25.60 23.22 -20.88
C GLU A 660 25.41 24.05 -22.15
N GLN A 661 24.34 24.85 -22.23
CA GLN A 661 24.07 25.71 -23.40
C GLN A 661 25.21 26.73 -23.62
N ARG A 662 25.81 27.25 -22.54
CA ARG A 662 26.92 28.21 -22.65
C ARG A 662 28.25 27.57 -23.04
N MET A 663 28.53 26.35 -22.56
CA MET A 663 29.71 25.60 -23.01
C MET A 663 29.61 25.20 -24.48
N ALA A 664 28.41 24.82 -24.94
CA ALA A 664 28.16 24.56 -26.36
C ALA A 664 28.35 25.82 -27.23
N GLY A 665 27.93 27.00 -26.74
CA GLY A 665 28.12 28.28 -27.44
C GLY A 665 29.56 28.81 -27.48
N HIS A 666 30.45 28.38 -26.57
CA HIS A 666 31.88 28.74 -26.59
C HIS A 666 32.73 27.79 -27.47
N ALA A 667 32.20 26.61 -27.81
CA ALA A 667 32.88 25.62 -28.65
C ALA A 667 32.56 25.75 -30.14
N ALA A 668 31.65 26.65 -30.53
CA ALA A 668 31.17 26.87 -31.89
C ALA A 668 31.81 28.09 -32.57
#